data_AF-A0AAN0Y557-F1
#
_entry.id   AF-A0AAN0Y557-F1
#
_cell.length_a   1.000
_cell.length_b   1.000
_cell.length_c   1.000
_cell.angle_alpha   90.00
_cell.angle_beta   90.00
_cell.angle_gamma   90.00
#
_symmetry.space_group_name_H-M   'P 1'
#
loop_
_entity.id
_entity.type
_entity.pdbx_description
1 polymer ?
#
loop_
_entity_poly.entity_id
_entity_poly.type
_entity_poly.pdbx_seq_one_letter_code
_entity_poly.pdbx_strand_id
1 'polypeptide(L)'
;MPADAPTTDDGRGIADGEELILEVRIDDLVIGDLFAIKHQGSALIAFGQFVELLDFAIELDSETSAASGWYINEGQSFSLNLPEKDGEQTAADSQAKAEANGVTYHLPASHFQILPDDLYIHADDLGRWFNINMTFDFGAMMLMLKPDQPLPIQAALARKRRQKSRAKTTSAKPALPLRKSDHKLLSAPLLDISTNATYSGKDVNFGYSALGRHDLGFFSSQYYLGGGSENELDYARLTLEKTSLEGGLLGPINATQYRFGDILPVVGAGNQERGVSFSNRPLTGNTELDTLDLQGDIQPGWDVELYRNDVLISALTAGPDGRYVFNDIELLYGNNTLRLVFYGPQGQIREKTKQVLVGSRTVQKQHYFDLSLTQPGSLFLNEPAASTADWHLAGKYSKSLSDKLLLDATISKVERHNAAYSLDASFSLFDRLLMQAGVDNNGAYRMGGKTFLGKHALNFSHNADDGKFNDNVTLAGSLFQGRQTALNYEQGFSRRYGDIDQPSFSLQNRLSLYRPSFYLSNSFTYQRTEPEVGEAEDWQSGSALLRKRFSAFTWELGADYSLSPEAELTQLDTEFSRALSSSLNSEFGINYWPQTERYKADMRLNWKADTFYLSSTLSYDDRGEWFLGLNTLLSLGWDPQESDLYIDRRRLAQNGAISVRVFQDLNLNGRYDQDEPPVVGAKVKGTQVYRRASTNDKGIAFLRGLPAYRTTDIELEIGSLEDPYWMPSRPGISITPRPGLVETLDIPVVTTGEIEGMVYLEDGHGGEKPAAYAPLVLLDEQGKVVQRGESEYDGFYLFMNVLPGKVRVEIDKQYIEDKKLYPLAAVEVTIKGDGDVLRGNNFSLAALSFQPAFLVSLGEFSSETTMKAYWHLLYRSHANILPQASYSKVAREGSEHLRLQLGTYYLNRAQAQSQCTRLQEQGINCRVTTTELLLEKSS
;
A
#
# COMPACT_ATOMS: atom_id res chain seq x y z
N MET A 1 20.05 24.32 -46.63
CA MET A 1 19.13 24.85 -47.67
C MET A 1 17.96 23.89 -47.75
N PRO A 2 16.72 24.35 -47.48
CA PRO A 2 16.02 25.35 -48.28
C PRO A 2 16.13 26.77 -47.73
N ALA A 3 15.69 27.71 -48.56
CA ALA A 3 16.05 29.12 -48.60
C ALA A 3 15.15 30.02 -47.74
N ASP A 4 15.72 31.19 -47.41
CA ASP A 4 15.19 32.29 -46.61
C ASP A 4 13.74 32.70 -46.91
N ALA A 5 12.99 32.96 -45.84
CA ALA A 5 11.83 33.84 -45.84
C ALA A 5 12.17 35.10 -45.01
N PRO A 6 11.73 36.30 -45.43
CA PRO A 6 12.20 37.57 -44.87
C PRO A 6 11.59 37.85 -43.50
N THR A 7 12.42 38.23 -42.54
CA THR A 7 11.99 38.81 -41.26
C THR A 7 11.44 40.21 -41.49
N THR A 8 10.12 40.34 -41.59
CA THR A 8 9.44 41.61 -41.31
C THR A 8 9.09 41.64 -39.84
N ASP A 9 9.91 42.35 -39.07
CA ASP A 9 9.64 42.77 -37.70
C ASP A 9 8.47 43.78 -37.72
N ASP A 10 7.24 43.28 -37.53
CA ASP A 10 6.04 44.11 -37.32
C ASP A 10 5.90 44.40 -35.83
N GLY A 11 6.85 45.16 -35.25
CA GLY A 11 6.69 46.08 -34.10
C GLY A 11 5.73 45.76 -32.95
N ARG A 12 5.39 44.49 -32.70
CA ARG A 12 4.45 43.99 -31.68
C ARG A 12 5.13 42.99 -30.73
N GLY A 13 6.45 43.05 -30.64
CA GLY A 13 7.20 42.36 -29.59
C GLY A 13 7.31 43.23 -28.34
N ILE A 14 7.40 42.59 -27.19
CA ILE A 14 7.81 43.22 -25.91
C ILE A 14 9.15 43.92 -26.14
N ALA A 15 9.24 45.19 -25.74
CA ALA A 15 10.41 46.02 -26.04
C ALA A 15 11.62 45.62 -25.18
N ASP A 16 12.82 45.85 -25.72
CA ASP A 16 14.05 45.56 -24.98
C ASP A 16 14.16 46.42 -23.72
N GLY A 17 14.53 45.81 -22.59
CA GLY A 17 14.59 46.48 -21.29
C GLY A 17 13.27 46.50 -20.50
N GLU A 18 12.17 45.94 -21.01
CA GLU A 18 10.93 45.80 -20.23
C GLU A 18 11.05 44.68 -19.17
N GLU A 19 10.53 44.95 -17.97
CA GLU A 19 10.41 43.97 -16.89
C GLU A 19 9.27 42.97 -17.17
N LEU A 20 9.56 41.70 -16.93
CA LEU A 20 8.71 40.54 -17.22
C LEU A 20 8.55 39.69 -15.98
N ILE A 21 7.37 39.08 -15.85
CA ILE A 21 7.12 37.98 -14.92
C ILE A 21 6.90 36.73 -15.77
N LEU A 22 7.78 35.75 -15.64
CA LEU A 22 7.76 34.54 -16.46
C LEU A 22 7.34 33.34 -15.63
N GLU A 23 6.32 32.61 -16.09
CA GLU A 23 5.96 31.30 -15.53
C GLU A 23 7.03 30.28 -15.95
N VAL A 24 7.68 29.67 -14.96
CA VAL A 24 8.77 28.71 -15.18
C VAL A 24 8.23 27.29 -15.18
N ARG A 25 8.52 26.57 -16.26
CA ARG A 25 8.18 25.16 -16.42
C ARG A 25 9.41 24.29 -16.58
N ILE A 26 9.40 23.11 -15.97
CA ILE A 26 10.34 22.03 -16.28
C ILE A 26 9.52 20.84 -16.80
N ASP A 27 9.72 20.47 -18.06
CA ASP A 27 8.82 19.56 -18.78
C ASP A 27 7.35 20.05 -18.65
N ASP A 28 6.42 19.19 -18.21
CA ASP A 28 5.01 19.54 -17.97
C ASP A 28 4.74 20.11 -16.55
N LEU A 29 5.78 20.36 -15.74
CA LEU A 29 5.63 20.82 -14.36
C LEU A 29 5.78 22.33 -14.27
N VAL A 30 4.73 23.00 -13.81
CA VAL A 30 4.80 24.41 -13.37
C VAL A 30 5.53 24.47 -12.03
N ILE A 31 6.63 25.22 -11.99
CA ILE A 31 7.50 25.34 -10.81
C ILE A 31 7.13 26.58 -10.00
N GLY A 32 6.89 27.70 -10.68
CA GLY A 32 6.52 28.99 -10.13
C GLY A 32 6.90 30.11 -11.09
N ASP A 33 6.86 31.35 -10.62
CA ASP A 33 7.13 32.53 -11.45
C ASP A 33 8.43 33.21 -11.02
N LEU A 34 9.15 33.83 -11.97
CA LEU A 34 10.32 34.66 -11.68
C LEU A 34 10.30 35.98 -12.46
N PHE A 35 11.02 36.97 -11.95
CA PHE A 35 11.23 38.24 -12.64
C PHE A 35 12.38 38.15 -13.65
N ALA A 36 12.19 38.77 -14.82
CA ALA A 36 13.20 38.87 -15.86
C ALA A 36 13.13 40.22 -16.56
N ILE A 37 14.19 40.64 -17.25
CA ILE A 37 14.22 41.85 -18.08
C ILE A 37 14.44 41.42 -19.52
N LYS A 38 13.58 41.88 -20.43
CA LYS A 38 13.68 41.56 -21.85
C LYS A 38 15.06 41.99 -22.38
N HIS A 39 15.78 41.05 -23.00
CA HIS A 39 17.07 41.30 -23.65
C HIS A 39 17.18 40.62 -25.02
N GLN A 40 16.96 41.35 -26.12
CA GLN A 40 17.00 40.90 -27.52
C GLN A 40 16.11 39.68 -27.83
N GLY A 41 16.67 38.50 -28.09
CA GLY A 41 15.94 37.24 -28.25
C GLY A 41 15.79 36.43 -26.96
N SER A 42 16.34 36.94 -25.85
CA SER A 42 16.45 36.29 -24.55
C SER A 42 15.96 37.23 -23.43
N ALA A 43 16.36 36.95 -22.19
CA ALA A 43 16.10 37.79 -21.03
C ALA A 43 17.23 37.70 -19.99
N LEU A 44 17.40 38.75 -19.21
CA LEU A 44 18.16 38.74 -17.97
C LEU A 44 17.23 38.24 -16.86
N ILE A 45 17.59 37.18 -16.15
CA ILE A 45 16.78 36.51 -15.13
C ILE A 45 17.25 36.95 -13.74
N ALA A 46 16.32 37.25 -12.83
CA ALA A 46 16.59 37.47 -11.41
C ALA A 46 17.23 36.21 -10.80
N PHE A 47 18.52 36.30 -10.47
CA PHE A 47 19.38 35.16 -10.15
C PHE A 47 19.05 34.57 -8.80
N GLY A 48 18.81 35.39 -7.77
CA GLY A 48 18.40 34.92 -6.45
C GLY A 48 17.09 34.14 -6.53
N GLN A 49 16.10 34.67 -7.24
CA GLN A 49 14.83 33.96 -7.47
C GLN A 49 15.01 32.67 -8.27
N PHE A 50 15.87 32.66 -9.29
CA PHE A 50 16.17 31.47 -10.07
C PHE A 50 16.79 30.36 -9.20
N VAL A 51 17.73 30.72 -8.32
CA VAL A 51 18.37 29.81 -7.34
C VAL A 51 17.33 29.25 -6.37
N GLU A 52 16.48 30.11 -5.79
CA GLU A 52 15.44 29.70 -4.85
C GLU A 52 14.40 28.79 -5.51
N LEU A 53 13.93 29.17 -6.70
CA LEU A 53 12.89 28.45 -7.44
C LEU A 53 13.31 27.03 -7.84
N LEU A 54 14.60 26.85 -8.16
CA LEU A 54 15.18 25.54 -8.48
C LEU A 54 15.67 24.75 -7.26
N ASP A 55 15.57 25.33 -6.06
CA ASP A 55 16.02 24.77 -4.79
C ASP A 55 17.53 24.46 -4.80
N PHE A 56 18.31 25.37 -5.39
CA PHE A 56 19.78 25.32 -5.40
C PHE A 56 20.32 25.80 -4.04
N ALA A 57 21.31 25.10 -3.49
CA ALA A 57 21.98 25.49 -2.25
C ALA A 57 23.12 26.48 -2.53
N ILE A 58 22.76 27.61 -3.16
CA ILE A 58 23.65 28.74 -3.45
C ILE A 58 23.17 29.93 -2.61
N GLU A 59 24.05 30.51 -1.83
CA GLU A 59 23.76 31.73 -1.06
C GLU A 59 24.23 32.94 -1.87
N LEU A 60 23.33 33.91 -2.08
CA LEU A 60 23.62 35.20 -2.68
C LEU A 60 23.76 36.24 -1.58
N ASP A 61 24.92 36.89 -1.51
CA ASP A 61 25.17 38.02 -0.61
C ASP A 61 24.68 39.31 -1.28
N SER A 62 23.66 39.93 -0.67
CA SER A 62 23.02 41.14 -1.20
C SER A 62 23.89 42.40 -1.07
N GLU A 63 24.91 42.41 -0.21
CA GLU A 63 25.82 43.56 -0.07
C GLU A 63 26.93 43.53 -1.12
N THR A 64 27.45 42.34 -1.44
CA THR A 64 28.60 42.16 -2.34
C THR A 64 28.22 41.68 -3.75
N SER A 65 26.96 41.29 -3.97
CA SER A 65 26.49 40.62 -5.21
C SER A 65 27.32 39.38 -5.57
N ALA A 66 27.97 38.77 -4.59
CA ALA A 66 28.70 37.53 -4.72
C ALA A 66 27.78 36.35 -4.37
N ALA A 67 27.99 35.20 -5.03
CA ALA A 67 27.24 33.99 -4.74
C ALA A 67 28.16 32.79 -4.58
N SER A 68 27.88 31.90 -3.63
CA SER A 68 28.64 30.67 -3.47
C SER A 68 27.79 29.53 -2.93
N GLY A 69 28.11 28.29 -3.33
CA GLY A 69 27.43 27.10 -2.85
C GLY A 69 27.49 25.96 -3.85
N TRP A 70 26.40 25.21 -3.96
CA TRP A 70 26.26 24.09 -4.89
C TRP A 70 24.80 23.92 -5.33
N TYR A 71 24.56 23.41 -6.54
CA TYR A 71 23.21 23.46 -7.14
C TYR A 71 22.49 22.11 -7.26
N ILE A 72 23.18 20.96 -7.28
CA ILE A 72 22.53 19.63 -7.32
C ILE A 72 23.06 18.73 -6.21
N ASN A 73 24.37 18.73 -6.02
CA ASN A 73 25.07 18.08 -4.92
C ASN A 73 26.37 18.85 -4.63
N GLU A 74 26.98 18.61 -3.46
CA GLU A 74 28.21 19.29 -3.03
C GLU A 74 29.41 19.14 -3.99
N GLY A 75 29.40 18.16 -4.89
CA GLY A 75 30.42 18.00 -5.93
C GLY A 75 30.27 18.97 -7.11
N GLN A 76 29.11 19.60 -7.26
CA GLN A 76 28.81 20.59 -8.29
C GLN A 76 28.75 21.97 -7.66
N SER A 77 29.94 22.47 -7.30
CA SER A 77 30.10 23.79 -6.69
C SER A 77 29.85 24.91 -7.70
N PHE A 78 29.43 26.05 -7.17
CA PHE A 78 29.23 27.29 -7.89
C PHE A 78 29.82 28.44 -7.08
N SER A 79 30.53 29.34 -7.74
CA SER A 79 30.88 30.65 -7.20
C SER A 79 30.74 31.74 -8.25
N LEU A 80 30.32 32.93 -7.83
CA LEU A 80 30.18 34.12 -8.66
C LEU A 80 30.76 35.30 -7.90
N ASN A 81 31.69 36.01 -8.52
CA ASN A 81 32.27 37.24 -7.98
C ASN A 81 32.12 38.35 -9.03
N LEU A 82 31.45 39.44 -8.64
CA LEU A 82 31.29 40.66 -9.44
C LEU A 82 32.15 41.79 -8.84
N PRO A 83 32.74 42.69 -9.66
CA PRO A 83 33.56 43.78 -9.15
C PRO A 83 32.75 44.88 -8.43
N GLU A 84 33.32 45.51 -7.40
CA GLU A 84 32.73 46.60 -6.61
C GLU A 84 32.40 47.85 -7.44
N LYS A 85 31.35 48.58 -7.00
CA LYS A 85 30.65 49.65 -7.74
C LYS A 85 31.36 51.03 -7.78
N ASP A 86 32.65 51.12 -7.41
CA ASP A 86 33.33 52.41 -7.12
C ASP A 86 34.38 52.87 -8.14
N GLY A 87 34.27 52.50 -9.43
CA GLY A 87 35.17 53.01 -10.47
C GLY A 87 34.64 52.92 -11.90
N GLU A 88 35.06 53.86 -12.75
CA GLU A 88 34.63 54.02 -14.15
C GLU A 88 34.50 52.70 -14.93
N GLN A 89 33.35 52.53 -15.60
CA GLN A 89 32.83 51.34 -16.28
C GLN A 89 33.72 50.70 -17.36
N THR A 90 34.87 51.27 -17.70
CA THR A 90 35.70 50.79 -18.83
C THR A 90 36.77 49.76 -18.42
N ALA A 91 37.00 49.52 -17.12
CA ALA A 91 37.89 48.46 -16.63
C ALA A 91 37.17 47.26 -15.98
N ALA A 92 35.84 47.37 -15.74
CA ALA A 92 35.03 46.43 -14.96
C ALA A 92 34.72 45.10 -15.68
N ASP A 93 34.64 45.07 -17.01
CA ASP A 93 34.38 43.87 -17.82
C ASP A 93 35.45 42.77 -17.65
N SER A 94 36.64 43.15 -17.19
CA SER A 94 37.80 42.25 -17.11
C SER A 94 37.78 41.27 -15.92
N GLN A 95 36.90 41.48 -14.93
CA GLN A 95 36.97 40.77 -13.63
C GLN A 95 35.70 40.02 -13.20
N ALA A 96 34.55 40.22 -13.86
CA ALA A 96 33.34 39.44 -13.57
C ALA A 96 33.53 37.98 -14.01
N LYS A 97 33.56 37.05 -13.04
CA LYS A 97 33.77 35.63 -13.30
C LYS A 97 32.82 34.77 -12.48
N ALA A 98 32.26 33.76 -13.15
CA ALA A 98 31.58 32.65 -12.50
C ALA A 98 32.45 31.39 -12.63
N GLU A 99 32.47 30.56 -11.61
CA GLU A 99 33.02 29.21 -11.66
C GLU A 99 31.91 28.22 -11.36
N ALA A 100 31.65 27.31 -12.30
CA ALA A 100 30.67 26.25 -12.13
C ALA A 100 31.32 24.90 -12.45
N ASN A 101 31.29 23.97 -11.49
CA ASN A 101 31.83 22.61 -11.65
C ASN A 101 33.31 22.61 -12.13
N GLY A 102 34.13 23.53 -11.61
CA GLY A 102 35.55 23.67 -11.95
C GLY A 102 35.86 24.35 -13.29
N VAL A 103 34.85 24.88 -13.99
CA VAL A 103 35.00 25.64 -15.24
C VAL A 103 34.76 27.12 -14.97
N THR A 104 35.72 27.97 -15.35
CA THR A 104 35.60 29.43 -15.22
C THR A 104 34.98 30.06 -16.46
N TYR A 105 33.95 30.87 -16.26
CA TYR A 105 33.23 31.65 -17.27
C TYR A 105 33.47 33.15 -17.04
N HIS A 106 33.80 33.87 -18.11
CA HIS A 106 33.92 35.33 -18.10
C HIS A 106 32.59 35.96 -18.52
N LEU A 107 32.11 36.95 -17.76
CA LEU A 107 30.86 37.65 -18.06
C LEU A 107 31.12 39.02 -18.69
N PRO A 108 30.58 39.30 -19.89
CA PRO A 108 30.52 40.66 -20.44
C PRO A 108 29.64 41.59 -19.58
N ALA A 109 29.90 42.89 -19.55
CA ALA A 109 29.06 43.84 -18.80
C ALA A 109 27.61 43.94 -19.29
N SER A 110 27.32 43.53 -20.53
CA SER A 110 25.95 43.46 -21.05
C SER A 110 25.17 42.22 -20.57
N HIS A 111 25.82 41.26 -19.92
CA HIS A 111 25.21 39.98 -19.51
C HIS A 111 24.77 39.96 -18.04
N PHE A 112 24.99 41.03 -17.29
CA PHE A 112 24.50 41.16 -15.93
C PHE A 112 24.07 42.58 -15.61
N GLN A 113 23.09 42.70 -14.73
CA GLN A 113 22.60 43.98 -14.23
C GLN A 113 22.29 43.85 -12.75
N ILE A 114 22.88 44.72 -11.93
CA ILE A 114 22.64 44.75 -10.48
C ILE A 114 21.52 45.76 -10.21
N LEU A 115 20.36 45.27 -9.78
CA LEU A 115 19.23 46.10 -9.34
C LEU A 115 19.08 46.03 -7.81
N PRO A 116 18.31 46.94 -7.18
CA PRO A 116 18.15 46.95 -5.72
C PRO A 116 17.45 45.72 -5.14
N ASP A 117 16.73 44.96 -5.96
CA ASP A 117 15.91 43.81 -5.58
C ASP A 117 16.60 42.48 -5.81
N ASP A 118 17.27 42.29 -6.95
CA ASP A 118 18.03 41.08 -7.27
C ASP A 118 19.20 41.38 -8.25
N LEU A 119 20.09 40.41 -8.38
CA LEU A 119 21.10 40.35 -9.43
C LEU A 119 20.48 39.71 -10.68
N TYR A 120 20.47 40.42 -11.81
CA TYR A 120 19.94 39.90 -13.06
C TYR A 120 21.07 39.38 -13.93
N ILE A 121 20.98 38.12 -14.38
CA ILE A 121 21.99 37.44 -15.19
C ILE A 121 21.37 36.96 -16.50
N HIS A 122 22.09 37.08 -17.61
CA HIS A 122 21.62 36.63 -18.92
C HIS A 122 21.34 35.13 -18.91
N ALA A 123 20.17 34.72 -19.41
CA ALA A 123 19.72 33.33 -19.35
C ALA A 123 20.70 32.33 -19.98
N ASP A 124 21.39 32.71 -21.06
CA ASP A 124 22.39 31.87 -21.72
C ASP A 124 23.60 31.55 -20.82
N ASP A 125 23.94 32.44 -19.88
CA ASP A 125 25.00 32.17 -18.90
C ASP A 125 24.52 31.19 -17.83
N LEU A 126 23.31 31.39 -17.30
CA LEU A 126 22.70 30.46 -16.35
C LEU A 126 22.55 29.06 -16.96
N GLY A 127 22.11 28.97 -18.22
CA GLY A 127 21.99 27.72 -18.93
C GLY A 127 23.32 26.98 -19.07
N ARG A 128 24.42 27.70 -19.32
CA ARG A 128 25.78 27.14 -19.39
C ARG A 128 26.32 26.72 -18.03
N TRP A 129 26.12 27.52 -16.98
CA TRP A 129 26.65 27.22 -15.65
C TRP A 129 26.00 25.98 -15.03
N PHE A 130 24.69 25.83 -15.20
CA PHE A 130 23.91 24.77 -14.56
C PHE A 130 23.54 23.62 -15.50
N ASN A 131 23.95 23.71 -16.77
CA ASN A 131 23.65 22.74 -17.82
C ASN A 131 22.14 22.52 -18.01
N ILE A 132 21.44 23.63 -18.24
CA ILE A 132 19.98 23.71 -18.42
C ILE A 132 19.69 24.42 -19.73
N ASN A 133 18.97 23.77 -20.65
CA ASN A 133 18.51 24.44 -21.85
C ASN A 133 17.28 25.32 -21.52
N MET A 134 17.33 26.59 -21.92
CA MET A 134 16.32 27.60 -21.59
C MET A 134 15.68 28.13 -22.86
N THR A 135 14.35 28.04 -22.95
CA THR A 135 13.58 28.54 -24.11
C THR A 135 12.46 29.45 -23.63
N PHE A 136 12.40 30.66 -24.17
CA PHE A 136 11.40 31.66 -23.84
C PHE A 136 10.23 31.63 -24.83
N ASP A 137 9.01 31.71 -24.30
CA ASP A 137 7.82 32.10 -25.04
C ASP A 137 7.31 33.42 -24.44
N PHE A 138 7.76 34.53 -25.01
CA PHE A 138 7.37 35.87 -24.56
C PHE A 138 5.89 36.17 -24.81
N GLY A 139 5.23 35.50 -25.77
CA GLY A 139 3.80 35.67 -26.00
C GLY A 139 2.96 35.03 -24.90
N ALA A 140 3.45 33.92 -24.34
CA ALA A 140 2.84 33.22 -23.22
C ALA A 140 3.40 33.63 -21.84
N MET A 141 4.34 34.58 -21.78
CA MET A 141 5.10 34.96 -20.58
C MET A 141 5.67 33.73 -19.86
N MET A 142 6.35 32.85 -20.60
CA MET A 142 6.79 31.54 -20.11
C MET A 142 8.28 31.31 -20.36
N LEU A 143 8.93 30.69 -19.38
CA LEU A 143 10.29 30.16 -19.48
C LEU A 143 10.25 28.64 -19.32
N MET A 144 10.58 27.91 -20.38
CA MET A 144 10.71 26.46 -20.33
C MET A 144 12.16 26.07 -20.11
N LEU A 145 12.38 25.26 -19.07
CA LEU A 145 13.67 24.74 -18.65
C LEU A 145 13.73 23.25 -18.97
N LYS A 146 14.81 22.82 -19.62
CA LYS A 146 15.09 21.41 -19.91
C LYS A 146 16.47 21.05 -19.36
N PRO A 147 16.56 20.53 -18.13
CA PRO A 147 17.82 20.19 -17.50
C PRO A 147 18.32 18.80 -17.98
N ASP A 148 19.64 18.62 -18.09
CA ASP A 148 20.23 17.34 -18.48
C ASP A 148 20.17 16.27 -17.37
N GLN A 149 19.90 16.69 -16.14
CA GLN A 149 19.75 15.82 -14.98
C GLN A 149 18.66 16.36 -14.04
N PRO A 150 18.01 15.52 -13.21
CA PRO A 150 16.92 15.98 -12.35
C PRO A 150 17.38 17.04 -11.34
N LEU A 151 16.71 18.20 -11.34
CA LEU A 151 17.01 19.30 -10.41
C LEU A 151 16.49 19.02 -8.99
N PRO A 152 17.02 19.69 -7.94
CA PRO A 152 16.59 19.47 -6.55
C PRO A 152 15.09 19.64 -6.35
N ILE A 153 14.48 20.66 -6.98
CA ILE A 153 13.03 20.89 -6.95
C ILE A 153 12.24 19.73 -7.56
N GLN A 154 12.69 19.14 -8.68
CA GLN A 154 12.05 17.95 -9.27
C GLN A 154 12.17 16.75 -8.32
N ALA A 155 13.33 16.57 -7.66
CA ALA A 155 13.53 15.53 -6.67
C ALA A 155 12.68 15.77 -5.39
N ALA A 156 12.48 17.01 -4.96
CA ALA A 156 11.63 17.39 -3.84
C ALA A 156 10.15 17.14 -4.14
N LEU A 157 9.67 17.54 -5.31
CA LEU A 157 8.30 17.29 -5.78
C LEU A 157 8.03 15.79 -5.92
N ALA A 158 8.98 15.01 -6.46
CA ALA A 158 8.87 13.55 -6.52
C ALA A 158 8.78 12.92 -5.12
N ARG A 159 9.55 13.39 -4.14
CA ARG A 159 9.47 12.95 -2.74
C ARG A 159 8.13 13.32 -2.10
N LYS A 160 7.62 14.54 -2.32
CA LYS A 160 6.33 15.01 -1.80
C LYS A 160 5.15 14.23 -2.39
N ARG A 161 5.19 13.88 -3.68
CA ARG A 161 4.21 12.98 -4.33
C ARG A 161 4.24 11.59 -3.69
N ARG A 162 5.43 11.00 -3.45
CA ARG A 162 5.59 9.71 -2.75
C ARG A 162 5.12 9.74 -1.28
N GLN A 163 5.26 10.88 -0.60
CA GLN A 163 4.78 11.05 0.78
C GLN A 163 3.27 11.30 0.84
N LYS A 164 2.70 12.12 -0.04
CA LYS A 164 1.24 12.31 -0.14
C LYS A 164 0.52 11.01 -0.53
N SER A 165 1.11 10.18 -1.39
CA SER A 165 0.59 8.85 -1.70
C SER A 165 0.67 7.87 -0.52
N ARG A 166 1.59 8.08 0.44
CA ARG A 166 1.69 7.30 1.69
C ARG A 166 0.80 7.84 2.82
N ALA A 167 0.56 9.15 2.87
CA ALA A 167 -0.19 9.81 3.94
C ALA A 167 -1.72 9.80 3.73
N LYS A 168 -2.21 9.66 2.48
CA LYS A 168 -3.65 9.52 2.17
C LYS A 168 -4.17 8.09 2.25
N THR A 169 -3.30 7.10 2.45
CA THR A 169 -3.69 5.70 2.56
C THR A 169 -3.90 5.34 4.02
N THR A 170 -5.05 5.71 4.59
CA THR A 170 -5.83 4.70 5.32
C THR A 170 -5.87 3.51 4.36
N SER A 171 -5.19 2.40 4.68
CA SER A 171 -5.07 1.25 3.79
C SER A 171 -6.47 0.90 3.29
N ALA A 172 -6.77 1.24 2.03
CA ALA A 172 -8.12 1.12 1.49
C ALA A 172 -8.52 -0.34 1.66
N LYS A 173 -9.56 -0.60 2.44
CA LYS A 173 -10.04 -1.98 2.57
C LYS A 173 -10.48 -2.45 1.19
N PRO A 174 -10.18 -3.70 0.80
CA PRO A 174 -10.72 -4.28 -0.42
C PRO A 174 -12.24 -4.06 -0.46
N ALA A 175 -12.73 -3.47 -1.53
CA ALA A 175 -14.13 -3.09 -1.68
C ALA A 175 -14.85 -3.90 -2.77
N LEU A 176 -14.10 -4.56 -3.65
CA LEU A 176 -14.65 -5.36 -4.74
C LEU A 176 -15.11 -6.73 -4.23
N PRO A 177 -15.95 -7.45 -5.00
CA PRO A 177 -16.32 -8.82 -4.66
C PRO A 177 -15.08 -9.73 -4.64
N LEU A 178 -14.90 -10.46 -3.53
CA LEU A 178 -13.80 -11.43 -3.40
C LEU A 178 -14.06 -12.64 -4.28
N ARG A 179 -13.15 -12.90 -5.22
CA ARG A 179 -13.09 -14.17 -5.94
C ARG A 179 -12.29 -15.18 -5.11
N LYS A 180 -12.91 -16.31 -4.80
CA LYS A 180 -12.23 -17.41 -4.10
C LYS A 180 -11.18 -18.04 -5.02
N SER A 181 -9.99 -18.24 -4.49
CA SER A 181 -8.90 -18.94 -5.16
C SER A 181 -8.91 -20.43 -4.77
N ASP A 182 -9.68 -21.23 -5.49
CA ASP A 182 -9.76 -22.67 -5.24
C ASP A 182 -8.48 -23.41 -5.63
N HIS A 183 -8.17 -24.51 -4.93
CA HIS A 183 -7.05 -25.37 -5.29
C HIS A 183 -7.38 -26.14 -6.58
N LYS A 184 -6.42 -26.23 -7.49
CA LYS A 184 -6.54 -26.97 -8.76
C LYS A 184 -5.94 -28.37 -8.64
N LEU A 185 -6.31 -29.27 -9.55
CA LEU A 185 -5.68 -30.59 -9.63
C LEU A 185 -4.19 -30.47 -9.99
N LEU A 186 -3.89 -29.59 -10.95
CA LEU A 186 -2.55 -29.20 -11.35
C LEU A 186 -2.58 -27.72 -11.74
N SER A 187 -1.65 -26.91 -11.24
CA SER A 187 -1.40 -25.56 -11.76
C SER A 187 -0.02 -25.44 -12.38
N ALA A 188 0.17 -24.35 -13.14
CA ALA A 188 1.49 -23.95 -13.62
C ALA A 188 2.49 -23.87 -12.45
N PRO A 189 3.70 -24.45 -12.58
CA PRO A 189 4.75 -24.30 -11.59
C PRO A 189 5.43 -22.94 -11.67
N LEU A 190 5.70 -22.38 -10.49
CA LEU A 190 6.67 -21.30 -10.30
C LEU A 190 7.93 -21.88 -9.66
N LEU A 191 9.08 -21.63 -10.27
CA LEU A 191 10.38 -22.15 -9.87
C LEU A 191 11.35 -21.01 -9.64
N ASP A 192 11.92 -20.90 -8.45
CA ASP A 192 13.04 -20.02 -8.15
C ASP A 192 14.33 -20.86 -8.15
N ILE A 193 15.22 -20.62 -9.11
CA ILE A 193 16.44 -21.39 -9.33
C ILE A 193 17.66 -20.54 -8.97
N SER A 194 18.59 -21.10 -8.20
CA SER A 194 19.92 -20.54 -8.02
C SER A 194 21.01 -21.54 -8.34
N THR A 195 22.12 -21.03 -8.87
CA THR A 195 23.34 -21.81 -9.07
C THR A 195 24.51 -21.06 -8.45
N ASN A 196 25.48 -21.80 -7.93
CA ASN A 196 26.74 -21.28 -7.41
C ASN A 196 27.88 -22.11 -8.01
N ALA A 197 28.91 -21.45 -8.50
CA ALA A 197 30.15 -22.09 -8.91
C ALA A 197 31.31 -21.37 -8.23
N THR A 198 32.09 -22.07 -7.43
CA THR A 198 33.25 -21.50 -6.74
C THR A 198 34.52 -22.19 -7.16
N TYR A 199 35.56 -21.41 -7.37
CA TYR A 199 36.92 -21.84 -7.60
C TYR A 199 37.78 -21.32 -6.47
N SER A 200 38.42 -22.21 -5.72
CA SER A 200 39.30 -21.85 -4.60
C SER A 200 40.59 -22.67 -4.69
N GLY A 201 41.73 -22.00 -4.85
CA GLY A 201 43.02 -22.68 -5.05
C GLY A 201 43.07 -23.49 -6.35
N LYS A 202 42.67 -24.77 -6.30
CA LYS A 202 42.54 -25.70 -7.44
C LYS A 202 41.18 -26.41 -7.53
N ASP A 203 40.33 -26.26 -6.52
CA ASP A 203 39.07 -26.99 -6.42
C ASP A 203 37.95 -26.17 -7.07
N VAL A 204 37.17 -26.83 -7.92
CA VAL A 204 35.93 -26.28 -8.51
C VAL A 204 34.77 -26.98 -7.82
N ASN A 205 33.96 -26.20 -7.11
CA ASN A 205 32.70 -26.66 -6.53
C ASN A 205 31.54 -26.04 -7.31
N PHE A 206 30.53 -26.84 -7.60
CA PHE A 206 29.29 -26.39 -8.21
C PHE A 206 28.12 -26.80 -7.32
N GLY A 207 27.17 -25.89 -7.13
CA GLY A 207 25.94 -26.14 -6.39
C GLY A 207 24.75 -25.53 -7.11
N TYR A 208 23.58 -26.13 -6.91
CA TYR A 208 22.31 -25.61 -7.40
C TYR A 208 21.22 -25.77 -6.34
N SER A 209 20.21 -24.91 -6.41
CA SER A 209 18.98 -25.09 -5.66
C SER A 209 17.78 -24.61 -6.46
N ALA A 210 16.64 -25.26 -6.26
CA ALA A 210 15.37 -24.95 -6.89
C ALA A 210 14.26 -24.99 -5.84
N LEU A 211 13.57 -23.87 -5.65
CA LEU A 211 12.37 -23.77 -4.83
C LEU A 211 11.16 -23.64 -5.76
N GLY A 212 10.29 -24.64 -5.73
CA GLY A 212 9.09 -24.68 -6.57
C GLY A 212 7.80 -24.64 -5.80
N ARG A 213 6.75 -24.06 -6.39
CA ARG A 213 5.41 -24.04 -5.82
C ARG A 213 4.32 -24.09 -6.88
N HIS A 214 3.30 -24.92 -6.66
CA HIS A 214 2.10 -25.03 -7.50
C HIS A 214 1.00 -25.84 -6.81
N ASP A 215 -0.23 -25.79 -7.35
CA ASP A 215 -1.27 -26.73 -6.95
C ASP A 215 -0.99 -28.12 -7.54
N LEU A 216 -0.95 -29.14 -6.68
CA LEU A 216 -0.83 -30.56 -7.02
C LEU A 216 -1.82 -31.36 -6.20
N GLY A 217 -2.73 -32.10 -6.85
CA GLY A 217 -3.71 -32.94 -6.16
C GLY A 217 -4.68 -32.15 -5.26
N PHE A 218 -5.03 -30.92 -5.65
CA PHE A 218 -5.80 -29.97 -4.85
C PHE A 218 -5.07 -29.46 -3.58
N PHE A 219 -3.76 -29.63 -3.47
CA PHE A 219 -2.94 -29.06 -2.42
C PHE A 219 -2.02 -27.99 -2.98
N SER A 220 -1.75 -26.94 -2.20
CA SER A 220 -0.61 -26.08 -2.48
C SER A 220 0.64 -26.89 -2.15
N SER A 221 1.39 -27.29 -3.18
CA SER A 221 2.64 -28.01 -3.03
C SER A 221 3.80 -27.05 -3.07
N GLN A 222 4.73 -27.20 -2.12
CA GLN A 222 6.02 -26.53 -2.09
C GLN A 222 7.11 -27.58 -2.08
N TYR A 223 8.09 -27.47 -2.95
CA TYR A 223 9.25 -28.36 -2.96
C TYR A 223 10.55 -27.58 -3.05
N TYR A 224 11.57 -28.10 -2.39
CA TYR A 224 12.93 -27.57 -2.46
C TYR A 224 13.86 -28.71 -2.85
N LEU A 225 14.64 -28.50 -3.91
CA LEU A 225 15.67 -29.42 -4.38
C LEU A 225 17.00 -28.68 -4.33
N GLY A 226 18.05 -29.31 -3.85
CA GLY A 226 19.40 -28.75 -3.89
C GLY A 226 20.44 -29.85 -3.97
N GLY A 227 21.53 -29.60 -4.68
CA GLY A 227 22.60 -30.55 -4.91
C GLY A 227 23.86 -29.86 -5.43
N GLY A 228 24.92 -30.62 -5.68
CA GLY A 228 26.19 -30.06 -6.13
C GLY A 228 27.19 -31.08 -6.66
N SER A 229 28.48 -30.73 -6.58
CA SER A 229 29.57 -31.56 -7.11
C SER A 229 29.86 -32.81 -6.30
N GLU A 230 29.49 -32.84 -5.01
CA GLU A 230 29.64 -34.05 -4.17
C GLU A 230 28.50 -35.05 -4.39
N ASN A 231 27.25 -34.59 -4.33
CA ASN A 231 26.07 -35.40 -4.65
C ASN A 231 25.14 -34.66 -5.62
N GLU A 232 24.55 -35.40 -6.56
CA GLU A 232 23.59 -34.83 -7.50
C GLU A 232 22.36 -34.22 -6.79
N LEU A 233 21.99 -34.72 -5.60
CA LEU A 233 20.87 -34.22 -4.80
C LEU A 233 21.20 -34.38 -3.29
N ASP A 234 21.51 -33.27 -2.62
CA ASP A 234 21.80 -33.21 -1.18
C ASP A 234 20.51 -33.03 -0.35
N TYR A 235 19.59 -32.20 -0.85
CA TYR A 235 18.36 -31.82 -0.16
C TYR A 235 17.16 -31.99 -1.06
N ALA A 236 16.17 -32.76 -0.59
CA ALA A 236 14.88 -32.85 -1.23
C ALA A 236 13.77 -32.73 -0.18
N ARG A 237 12.98 -31.66 -0.29
CA ARG A 237 11.86 -31.38 0.61
C ARG A 237 10.57 -31.22 -0.15
N LEU A 238 9.49 -31.70 0.43
CA LEU A 238 8.13 -31.56 -0.09
C LEU A 238 7.16 -31.25 1.05
N THR A 239 6.43 -30.14 0.92
CA THR A 239 5.31 -29.79 1.80
C THR A 239 4.04 -29.65 0.97
N LEU A 240 3.00 -30.38 1.32
CA LEU A 240 1.65 -30.19 0.81
C LEU A 240 0.81 -29.48 1.86
N GLU A 241 0.08 -28.43 1.47
CA GLU A 241 -0.75 -27.70 2.41
C GLU A 241 -2.09 -27.27 1.82
N LYS A 242 -3.06 -27.07 2.71
CA LYS A 242 -4.23 -26.23 2.44
C LYS A 242 -4.37 -25.18 3.52
N THR A 243 -4.76 -23.99 3.08
CA THR A 243 -4.93 -22.80 3.91
C THR A 243 -6.28 -22.14 3.64
N SER A 244 -6.89 -21.56 4.67
CA SER A 244 -8.10 -20.74 4.61
C SER A 244 -7.98 -19.55 5.55
N LEU A 245 -8.28 -18.34 5.07
CA LEU A 245 -8.28 -17.13 5.91
C LEU A 245 -9.49 -17.08 6.85
N GLU A 246 -10.63 -17.58 6.39
CA GLU A 246 -11.89 -17.58 7.13
C GLU A 246 -12.04 -18.80 8.04
N GLY A 247 -11.13 -19.77 7.95
CA GLY A 247 -11.24 -21.08 8.59
C GLY A 247 -12.13 -22.03 7.79
N GLY A 248 -12.81 -22.95 8.46
CA GLY A 248 -13.74 -23.92 7.85
C GLY A 248 -13.09 -25.15 7.24
N LEU A 249 -11.76 -25.30 7.33
CA LEU A 249 -11.10 -26.56 6.96
C LEU A 249 -11.42 -27.62 8.03
N LEU A 250 -11.56 -28.88 7.59
CA LEU A 250 -11.80 -30.03 8.47
C LEU A 250 -13.10 -29.94 9.31
N GLY A 251 -14.12 -29.23 8.81
CA GLY A 251 -15.47 -29.25 9.39
C GLY A 251 -15.53 -28.60 10.78
N PRO A 252 -16.03 -29.28 11.83
CA PRO A 252 -16.26 -28.69 13.16
C PRO A 252 -15.02 -28.12 13.84
N ILE A 253 -13.82 -28.59 13.46
CA ILE A 253 -12.54 -28.15 14.02
C ILE A 253 -12.19 -26.73 13.55
N ASN A 254 -12.83 -26.25 12.47
CA ASN A 254 -12.67 -24.91 11.91
C ASN A 254 -11.19 -24.54 11.68
N ALA A 255 -10.40 -25.51 11.18
CA ALA A 255 -8.98 -25.31 10.93
C ALA A 255 -8.77 -24.22 9.86
N THR A 256 -7.70 -23.46 10.02
CA THR A 256 -7.22 -22.46 9.06
C THR A 256 -6.12 -23.05 8.20
N GLN A 257 -5.42 -24.08 8.68
CA GLN A 257 -4.36 -24.74 7.95
C GLN A 257 -4.22 -26.22 8.32
N TYR A 258 -3.81 -27.02 7.34
CA TYR A 258 -3.16 -28.28 7.59
C TYR A 258 -2.05 -28.54 6.57
N ARG A 259 -0.99 -29.23 7.02
CA ARG A 259 0.21 -29.52 6.23
C ARG A 259 0.59 -30.99 6.36
N PHE A 260 1.23 -31.52 5.32
CA PHE A 260 1.82 -32.85 5.27
C PHE A 260 3.16 -32.81 4.52
N GLY A 261 4.09 -33.70 4.90
CA GLY A 261 5.43 -33.79 4.31
C GLY A 261 6.47 -33.21 5.26
N ASP A 262 7.40 -32.40 4.75
CA ASP A 262 8.45 -31.78 5.55
C ASP A 262 7.93 -30.50 6.22
N ILE A 263 7.56 -30.61 7.49
CA ILE A 263 6.92 -29.55 8.27
C ILE A 263 7.75 -29.24 9.51
N LEU A 264 7.44 -28.15 10.19
CA LEU A 264 7.95 -27.95 11.54
C LEU A 264 7.00 -28.55 12.56
N PRO A 265 7.53 -29.21 13.61
CA PRO A 265 6.72 -29.59 14.74
C PRO A 265 6.18 -28.33 15.44
N VAL A 266 4.99 -28.44 16.04
CA VAL A 266 4.35 -27.33 16.79
C VAL A 266 5.14 -26.95 18.04
N VAL A 267 5.81 -27.92 18.64
CA VAL A 267 6.70 -27.79 19.81
C VAL A 267 7.86 -28.72 19.54
N GLY A 268 9.10 -28.27 19.63
CA GLY A 268 10.27 -29.11 19.37
C GLY A 268 11.49 -28.29 18.91
N ALA A 269 12.58 -28.99 18.59
CA ALA A 269 13.73 -28.33 17.96
C ALA A 269 13.29 -27.76 16.60
N GLY A 270 13.65 -26.51 16.28
CA GLY A 270 13.20 -25.76 15.10
C GLY A 270 13.62 -26.30 13.71
N ASN A 271 13.88 -27.60 13.61
CA ASN A 271 14.23 -28.32 12.39
C ASN A 271 12.98 -28.90 11.71
N GLN A 272 13.05 -29.07 10.39
CA GLN A 272 11.97 -29.77 9.67
C GLN A 272 11.99 -31.26 9.94
N GLU A 273 10.79 -31.79 10.07
CA GLU A 273 10.51 -33.18 10.33
C GLU A 273 9.43 -33.65 9.36
N ARG A 274 9.50 -34.92 8.96
CA ARG A 274 8.45 -35.56 8.18
C ARG A 274 7.21 -35.74 9.06
N GLY A 275 6.05 -35.24 8.64
CA GLY A 275 4.82 -35.45 9.40
C GLY A 275 3.59 -34.74 8.89
N VAL A 276 2.64 -34.56 9.81
CA VAL A 276 1.38 -33.83 9.62
C VAL A 276 1.22 -32.76 10.69
N SER A 277 0.62 -31.62 10.33
CA SER A 277 0.21 -30.62 11.31
C SER A 277 -1.11 -29.96 10.94
N PHE A 278 -1.81 -29.50 11.97
CA PHE A 278 -3.14 -28.88 11.89
C PHE A 278 -3.19 -27.69 12.82
N SER A 279 -3.79 -26.60 12.37
CA SER A 279 -3.95 -25.37 13.17
C SER A 279 -5.24 -24.64 12.79
N ASN A 280 -5.85 -23.96 13.75
CA ASN A 280 -6.88 -22.94 13.52
C ASN A 280 -6.39 -21.51 13.80
N ARG A 281 -5.07 -21.32 13.99
CA ARG A 281 -4.46 -20.01 14.21
C ARG A 281 -4.59 -19.16 12.95
N PRO A 282 -4.93 -17.86 13.06
CA PRO A 282 -5.04 -16.98 11.89
C PRO A 282 -3.73 -16.93 11.09
N LEU A 283 -3.82 -17.04 9.77
CA LEU A 283 -2.65 -16.98 8.87
C LEU A 283 -2.01 -15.59 8.82
N THR A 284 -2.75 -14.57 9.25
CA THR A 284 -2.33 -13.16 9.27
C THR A 284 -2.64 -12.55 10.63
N GLY A 285 -1.79 -11.61 11.07
CA GLY A 285 -1.88 -10.99 12.39
C GLY A 285 -0.83 -11.54 13.35
N ASN A 286 -0.79 -11.00 14.58
CA ASN A 286 0.11 -11.48 15.62
C ASN A 286 -0.71 -12.01 16.80
N THR A 287 -0.48 -13.27 17.15
CA THR A 287 -1.04 -13.94 18.33
C THR A 287 0.01 -14.14 19.43
N GLU A 288 1.28 -13.95 19.11
CA GLU A 288 2.39 -14.21 20.03
C GLU A 288 2.58 -13.06 21.03
N LEU A 289 2.84 -13.42 22.29
CA LEU A 289 3.02 -12.49 23.40
C LEU A 289 4.49 -12.34 23.80
N ASP A 290 5.21 -13.46 23.80
CA ASP A 290 6.54 -13.50 24.41
C ASP A 290 7.66 -13.40 23.38
N THR A 291 7.84 -14.48 22.63
CA THR A 291 8.80 -14.59 21.55
C THR A 291 8.08 -14.80 20.22
N LEU A 292 8.79 -14.56 19.13
CA LEU A 292 8.32 -14.84 17.78
C LEU A 292 9.42 -15.57 17.02
N ASP A 293 9.08 -16.71 16.44
CA ASP A 293 9.96 -17.35 15.48
C ASP A 293 9.75 -16.73 14.09
N LEU A 294 10.85 -16.35 13.45
CA LEU A 294 10.86 -15.84 12.07
C LEU A 294 11.69 -16.75 11.20
N GLN A 295 11.04 -17.30 10.18
CA GLN A 295 11.70 -18.19 9.24
C GLN A 295 11.15 -18.03 7.83
N GLY A 296 11.85 -18.63 6.89
CA GLY A 296 11.40 -18.77 5.52
C GLY A 296 12.47 -19.42 4.66
N ASP A 297 12.04 -19.95 3.52
CA ASP A 297 12.97 -20.53 2.57
C ASP A 297 13.73 -19.42 1.85
N ILE A 298 15.01 -19.64 1.61
CA ILE A 298 15.91 -18.70 0.98
C ILE A 298 17.08 -19.48 0.39
N GLN A 299 17.57 -19.10 -0.78
CA GLN A 299 18.67 -19.82 -1.38
C GLN A 299 19.94 -19.70 -0.50
N PRO A 300 20.84 -20.69 -0.54
CA PRO A 300 22.09 -20.68 0.24
C PRO A 300 22.94 -19.43 -0.02
N GLY A 301 23.73 -19.04 0.99
CA GLY A 301 24.67 -17.91 0.92
C GLY A 301 24.03 -16.53 1.06
N TRP A 302 22.74 -16.44 1.39
CA TRP A 302 22.08 -15.17 1.70
C TRP A 302 22.31 -14.77 3.15
N ASP A 303 22.80 -13.55 3.38
CA ASP A 303 22.85 -12.97 4.72
C ASP A 303 21.49 -12.35 5.05
N VAL A 304 21.02 -12.60 6.26
CA VAL A 304 19.75 -12.06 6.75
C VAL A 304 20.05 -11.35 8.05
N GLU A 305 19.84 -10.04 8.06
CA GLU A 305 19.86 -9.22 9.26
C GLU A 305 18.45 -9.03 9.78
N LEU A 306 18.27 -9.14 11.09
CA LEU A 306 17.02 -8.89 11.78
C LEU A 306 17.16 -7.68 12.70
N TYR A 307 16.42 -6.63 12.40
CA TYR A 307 16.31 -5.44 13.22
C TYR A 307 14.97 -5.42 13.97
N ARG A 308 14.97 -5.01 15.24
CA ARG A 308 13.77 -4.66 16.01
C ARG A 308 13.86 -3.22 16.42
N ASN A 309 12.91 -2.39 15.99
CA ASN A 309 12.89 -0.96 16.31
C ASN A 309 14.22 -0.25 15.94
N ASP A 310 14.75 -0.59 14.77
CA ASP A 310 16.02 -0.11 14.19
C ASP A 310 17.31 -0.54 14.93
N VAL A 311 17.21 -1.39 15.95
CA VAL A 311 18.34 -2.06 16.61
C VAL A 311 18.57 -3.41 15.93
N LEU A 312 19.80 -3.71 15.49
CA LEU A 312 20.18 -5.02 14.97
C LEU A 312 20.20 -6.04 16.12
N ILE A 313 19.37 -7.08 16.03
CA ILE A 313 19.22 -8.09 17.08
C ILE A 313 19.97 -9.38 16.76
N SER A 314 19.94 -9.78 15.49
CA SER A 314 20.56 -11.00 15.02
C SER A 314 20.91 -10.86 13.54
N ALA A 315 21.93 -11.58 13.11
CA ALA A 315 22.29 -11.78 11.72
C ALA A 315 22.67 -13.25 11.52
N LEU A 316 22.35 -13.80 10.36
CA LEU A 316 22.76 -15.15 9.98
C LEU A 316 23.05 -15.22 8.48
N THR A 317 23.88 -16.17 8.07
CA THR A 317 24.06 -16.56 6.67
C THR A 317 23.31 -17.86 6.43
N ALA A 318 22.45 -17.89 5.40
CA ALA A 318 21.64 -19.05 5.07
C ALA A 318 22.52 -20.22 4.59
N GLY A 319 22.32 -21.39 5.20
CA GLY A 319 23.05 -22.61 4.88
C GLY A 319 22.59 -23.31 3.59
N PRO A 320 23.20 -24.45 3.24
CA PRO A 320 22.85 -25.26 2.07
C PRO A 320 21.40 -25.80 2.08
N ASP A 321 20.81 -25.93 3.27
CA ASP A 321 19.42 -26.32 3.51
C ASP A 321 18.40 -25.29 3.00
N GLY A 322 18.86 -24.11 2.58
CA GLY A 322 18.07 -23.12 1.89
C GLY A 322 16.96 -22.51 2.75
N ARG A 323 17.28 -22.18 4.00
CA ARG A 323 16.35 -21.57 4.95
C ARG A 323 17.07 -20.57 5.86
N TYR A 324 16.32 -19.56 6.30
CA TYR A 324 16.69 -18.74 7.46
C TYR A 324 15.74 -19.05 8.61
N VAL A 325 16.28 -19.12 9.83
CA VAL A 325 15.51 -19.33 11.05
C VAL A 325 16.08 -18.43 12.15
N PHE A 326 15.25 -17.54 12.66
CA PHE A 326 15.48 -16.79 13.88
C PHE A 326 14.47 -17.29 14.91
N ASN A 327 14.93 -18.05 15.88
CA ASN A 327 14.09 -18.54 16.97
C ASN A 327 14.09 -17.55 18.12
N ASP A 328 13.04 -17.60 18.94
CA ASP A 328 12.95 -16.95 20.23
C ASP A 328 13.22 -15.43 20.19
N ILE A 329 12.77 -14.77 19.11
CA ILE A 329 12.92 -13.31 19.01
C ILE A 329 12.02 -12.67 20.05
N GLU A 330 12.62 -12.15 21.11
CA GLU A 330 11.88 -11.49 22.18
C GLU A 330 11.01 -10.35 21.60
N LEU A 331 9.76 -10.26 22.04
CA LEU A 331 8.86 -9.15 21.73
C LEU A 331 8.80 -8.19 22.91
N LEU A 332 8.95 -6.91 22.66
CA LEU A 332 8.82 -5.85 23.66
C LEU A 332 7.36 -5.45 23.85
N TYR A 333 7.01 -4.87 24.99
CA TYR A 333 5.69 -4.26 25.15
C TYR A 333 5.50 -3.11 24.13
N GLY A 334 4.32 -3.05 23.49
CA GLY A 334 3.97 -2.07 22.46
C GLY A 334 4.33 -2.50 21.04
N ASN A 335 4.73 -1.53 20.21
CA ASN A 335 4.99 -1.76 18.79
C ASN A 335 6.41 -2.29 18.58
N ASN A 336 6.51 -3.47 17.97
CA ASN A 336 7.74 -4.09 17.52
C ASN A 336 7.80 -4.02 16.01
N THR A 337 8.65 -3.16 15.47
CA THR A 337 8.91 -3.10 14.03
C THR A 337 10.08 -4.02 13.73
N LEU A 338 9.77 -5.24 13.27
CA LEU A 338 10.75 -6.23 12.86
C LEU A 338 11.08 -6.00 11.38
N ARG A 339 12.31 -5.62 11.07
CA ARG A 339 12.79 -5.38 9.70
C ARG A 339 13.85 -6.43 9.39
N LEU A 340 13.52 -7.35 8.50
CA LEU A 340 14.48 -8.29 7.95
C LEU A 340 15.10 -7.67 6.70
N VAL A 341 16.42 -7.58 6.67
CA VAL A 341 17.19 -7.16 5.50
C VAL A 341 17.92 -8.38 4.97
N PHE A 342 17.51 -8.82 3.79
CA PHE A 342 18.10 -9.94 3.08
C PHE A 342 19.14 -9.38 2.11
N TYR A 343 20.40 -9.69 2.36
CA TYR A 343 21.50 -9.45 1.45
C TYR A 343 21.75 -10.75 0.71
N GLY A 344 21.53 -10.76 -0.60
CA GLY A 344 21.92 -11.92 -1.37
C GLY A 344 23.44 -12.01 -1.46
N PRO A 345 24.00 -13.23 -1.67
CA PRO A 345 25.42 -13.42 -2.04
C PRO A 345 25.75 -12.66 -3.33
N GLN A 346 24.68 -12.21 -3.97
CA GLN A 346 24.63 -11.57 -5.21
C GLN A 346 24.46 -10.04 -5.09
N GLY A 347 24.32 -9.42 -3.91
CA GLY A 347 24.13 -7.96 -3.76
C GLY A 347 22.70 -7.45 -4.02
N GLN A 348 21.74 -8.36 -4.06
CA GLN A 348 20.33 -8.01 -3.87
C GLN A 348 20.15 -7.51 -2.45
N ILE A 349 19.37 -6.45 -2.28
CA ILE A 349 18.83 -6.07 -0.98
C ILE A 349 17.32 -6.19 -1.07
N ARG A 350 16.75 -7.03 -0.21
CA ARG A 350 15.30 -7.13 -0.03
C ARG A 350 15.00 -6.81 1.42
N GLU A 351 14.05 -5.91 1.64
CA GLU A 351 13.53 -5.67 2.98
C GLU A 351 12.15 -6.29 3.14
N LYS A 352 11.92 -6.91 4.30
CA LYS A 352 10.61 -7.35 4.75
C LYS A 352 10.36 -6.74 6.12
N THR A 353 9.32 -5.95 6.25
CA THR A 353 8.91 -5.37 7.53
C THR A 353 7.68 -6.09 8.05
N LYS A 354 7.74 -6.58 9.29
CA LYS A 354 6.61 -7.13 10.05
C LYS A 354 6.43 -6.27 11.29
N GLN A 355 5.25 -5.67 11.42
CA GLN A 355 4.87 -4.95 12.63
C GLN A 355 4.11 -5.90 13.55
N VAL A 356 4.57 -5.98 14.80
CA VAL A 356 4.00 -6.83 15.83
C VAL A 356 3.63 -5.95 17.02
N LEU A 357 2.33 -5.82 17.28
CA LEU A 357 1.83 -5.10 18.44
C LEU A 357 1.61 -6.09 19.59
N VAL A 358 2.38 -5.93 20.66
CA VAL A 358 2.18 -6.66 21.92
C VAL A 358 1.56 -5.71 22.93
N GLY A 359 0.45 -6.12 23.53
CA GLY A 359 -0.16 -5.36 24.61
C GLY A 359 -1.38 -6.08 25.15
N SER A 360 -2.17 -5.36 25.93
CA SER A 360 -3.33 -5.90 26.64
C SER A 360 -4.38 -6.54 25.72
N ARG A 361 -4.49 -6.06 24.48
CA ARG A 361 -5.40 -6.64 23.47
C ARG A 361 -4.92 -7.97 22.90
N THR A 362 -3.63 -8.28 22.98
CA THR A 362 -3.07 -9.53 22.46
C THR A 362 -3.60 -10.74 23.25
N VAL A 363 -4.01 -10.53 24.51
CA VAL A 363 -4.60 -11.55 25.40
C VAL A 363 -6.08 -11.84 25.09
N GLN A 364 -6.73 -11.02 24.25
CA GLN A 364 -8.19 -11.06 24.05
C GLN A 364 -8.61 -12.01 22.92
N LYS A 365 -9.76 -12.67 23.12
CA LYS A 365 -10.49 -13.46 22.10
C LYS A 365 -9.65 -14.52 21.38
N GLN A 366 -8.63 -15.07 22.03
CA GLN A 366 -7.87 -16.19 21.50
C GLN A 366 -8.61 -17.51 21.77
N HIS A 367 -8.68 -18.35 20.76
CA HIS A 367 -9.17 -19.72 20.86
C HIS A 367 -8.49 -20.55 19.77
N TYR A 368 -7.24 -20.90 20.02
CA TYR A 368 -6.35 -21.50 19.04
C TYR A 368 -5.85 -22.87 19.51
N PHE A 369 -5.66 -23.77 18.56
CA PHE A 369 -4.95 -25.03 18.75
C PHE A 369 -3.97 -25.22 17.61
N ASP A 370 -2.88 -25.91 17.93
CA ASP A 370 -1.87 -26.34 16.99
C ASP A 370 -1.51 -27.77 17.39
N LEU A 371 -1.49 -28.68 16.41
CA LEU A 371 -1.18 -30.09 16.62
C LEU A 371 -0.22 -30.56 15.52
N SER A 372 0.78 -31.36 15.88
CA SER A 372 1.65 -32.04 14.93
C SER A 372 1.98 -33.46 15.35
N LEU A 373 2.13 -34.33 14.37
CA LEU A 373 2.70 -35.67 14.51
C LEU A 373 3.81 -35.81 13.48
N THR A 374 5.04 -35.94 13.95
CA THR A 374 6.25 -35.84 13.12
C THR A 374 7.28 -36.92 13.46
N GLN A 375 8.26 -37.13 12.58
CA GLN A 375 9.41 -38.03 12.78
C GLN A 375 10.71 -37.22 12.63
N PRO A 376 11.37 -36.86 13.75
CA PRO A 376 12.62 -36.12 13.74
C PRO A 376 13.73 -36.85 12.96
N GLY A 377 14.61 -36.09 12.31
CA GLY A 377 15.78 -36.63 11.59
C GLY A 377 15.47 -37.33 10.26
N SER A 378 14.23 -37.28 9.79
CA SER A 378 13.84 -37.80 8.47
C SER A 378 13.17 -36.70 7.64
N LEU A 379 13.65 -36.49 6.41
CA LEU A 379 12.98 -35.66 5.39
C LEU A 379 12.23 -36.58 4.42
N PHE A 380 11.13 -36.12 3.84
CA PHE A 380 10.19 -36.92 3.04
C PHE A 380 10.87 -37.66 1.87
N LEU A 381 11.85 -37.04 1.23
CA LEU A 381 12.51 -37.56 0.03
C LEU A 381 13.95 -38.05 0.24
N ASN A 382 14.55 -37.85 1.42
CA ASN A 382 15.87 -38.40 1.73
C ASN A 382 15.73 -39.81 2.33
N GLU A 383 16.70 -40.69 2.05
CA GLU A 383 16.86 -41.96 2.75
C GLU A 383 16.91 -41.69 4.26
N PRO A 384 16.07 -42.34 5.08
CA PRO A 384 16.12 -42.15 6.52
C PRO A 384 17.52 -42.54 7.01
N ALA A 385 18.21 -41.62 7.68
CA ALA A 385 19.44 -41.97 8.40
C ALA A 385 19.08 -43.03 9.44
N ALA A 386 19.38 -44.30 9.12
CA ALA A 386 19.30 -45.50 9.95
C ALA A 386 18.12 -45.61 10.96
N SER A 387 17.10 -46.40 10.63
CA SER A 387 16.20 -47.20 11.51
C SER A 387 15.75 -46.74 12.93
N THR A 388 15.84 -45.47 13.35
CA THR A 388 15.49 -45.05 14.75
C THR A 388 14.72 -43.73 14.90
N ALA A 389 14.01 -43.25 13.87
CA ALA A 389 13.21 -42.02 14.02
C ALA A 389 11.91 -42.27 14.81
N ASP A 390 11.96 -42.01 16.12
CA ASP A 390 10.81 -42.04 17.03
C ASP A 390 9.73 -41.05 16.60
N TRP A 391 8.45 -41.40 16.78
CA TRP A 391 7.37 -40.45 16.54
C TRP A 391 7.31 -39.36 17.62
N HIS A 392 7.08 -38.12 17.18
CA HIS A 392 6.91 -36.95 18.02
C HIS A 392 5.49 -36.39 17.87
N LEU A 393 4.72 -36.47 18.94
CA LEU A 393 3.41 -35.82 19.07
C LEU A 393 3.58 -34.50 19.84
N ALA A 394 3.19 -33.39 19.23
CA ALA A 394 3.21 -32.08 19.87
C ALA A 394 1.88 -31.35 19.71
N GLY A 395 1.49 -30.58 20.73
CA GLY A 395 0.27 -29.80 20.71
C GLY A 395 0.33 -28.57 21.60
N LYS A 396 -0.29 -27.49 21.17
CA LYS A 396 -0.50 -26.26 21.94
C LYS A 396 -1.96 -25.85 21.84
N TYR A 397 -2.57 -25.48 22.96
CA TYR A 397 -3.94 -24.96 23.02
C TYR A 397 -3.97 -23.65 23.80
N SER A 398 -4.48 -22.59 23.17
CA SER A 398 -4.52 -21.22 23.70
C SER A 398 -5.96 -20.75 23.81
N LYS A 399 -6.41 -20.35 25.01
CA LYS A 399 -7.78 -19.89 25.25
C LYS A 399 -7.84 -18.68 26.17
N SER A 400 -8.44 -17.60 25.68
CA SER A 400 -8.81 -16.45 26.50
C SER A 400 -10.02 -16.80 27.37
N LEU A 401 -9.85 -16.79 28.69
CA LEU A 401 -10.95 -16.95 29.65
C LEU A 401 -11.70 -15.63 29.93
N SER A 402 -11.03 -14.50 29.69
CA SER A 402 -11.60 -13.15 29.75
C SER A 402 -10.81 -12.21 28.83
N ASP A 403 -11.20 -10.94 28.75
CA ASP A 403 -10.43 -9.91 28.02
C ASP A 403 -9.06 -9.58 28.67
N LYS A 404 -8.72 -10.23 29.79
CA LYS A 404 -7.49 -10.00 30.57
C LYS A 404 -6.72 -11.27 30.91
N LEU A 405 -7.22 -12.46 30.55
CA LEU A 405 -6.59 -13.74 30.92
C LEU A 405 -6.57 -14.68 29.72
N LEU A 406 -5.37 -15.07 29.29
CA LEU A 406 -5.10 -16.13 28.32
C LEU A 406 -4.45 -17.30 29.04
N LEU A 407 -4.92 -18.51 28.78
CA LEU A 407 -4.26 -19.73 29.19
C LEU A 407 -3.69 -20.46 27.98
N ASP A 408 -2.46 -20.95 28.09
CA ASP A 408 -1.83 -21.84 27.13
C ASP A 408 -1.55 -23.18 27.79
N ALA A 409 -1.87 -24.27 27.11
CA ALA A 409 -1.53 -25.63 27.51
C ALA A 409 -0.74 -26.29 26.39
N THR A 410 0.43 -26.83 26.73
CA THR A 410 1.36 -27.43 25.76
C THR A 410 1.64 -28.88 26.14
N ILE A 411 1.72 -29.76 25.14
CA ILE A 411 2.12 -31.15 25.28
C ILE A 411 3.14 -31.50 24.20
N SER A 412 4.17 -32.25 24.55
CA SER A 412 5.19 -32.76 23.64
C SER A 412 5.63 -34.15 24.09
N LYS A 413 5.53 -35.15 23.23
CA LYS A 413 5.87 -36.55 23.54
C LYS A 413 6.62 -37.16 22.36
N VAL A 414 7.88 -37.49 22.59
CA VAL A 414 8.66 -38.35 21.68
C VAL A 414 8.52 -39.79 22.17
N GLU A 415 8.31 -40.76 21.27
CA GLU A 415 7.90 -42.14 21.54
C GLU A 415 8.67 -42.80 22.71
N ARG A 416 10.01 -42.71 22.73
CA ARG A 416 10.86 -43.31 23.78
C ARG A 416 11.24 -42.36 24.92
N HIS A 417 10.74 -41.11 24.93
CA HIS A 417 11.03 -40.12 25.97
C HIS A 417 9.80 -39.85 26.83
N ASN A 418 9.96 -39.24 28.01
CA ASN A 418 8.80 -38.83 28.82
C ASN A 418 7.98 -37.74 28.09
N ALA A 419 6.67 -37.71 28.34
CA ALA A 419 5.85 -36.59 27.88
C ALA A 419 6.27 -35.34 28.65
N ALA A 420 6.49 -34.23 27.95
CA ALA A 420 6.57 -32.90 28.52
C ALA A 420 5.20 -32.23 28.40
N TYR A 421 4.73 -31.61 29.48
CA TYR A 421 3.53 -30.78 29.46
C TYR A 421 3.75 -29.51 30.25
N SER A 422 3.28 -28.38 29.71
CA SER A 422 3.33 -27.07 30.38
C SER A 422 1.96 -26.41 30.41
N LEU A 423 1.74 -25.60 31.43
CA LEU A 423 0.58 -24.73 31.56
C LEU A 423 1.04 -23.31 31.84
N ASP A 424 0.54 -22.36 31.05
CA ASP A 424 0.91 -20.96 31.13
C ASP A 424 -0.33 -20.08 31.22
N ALA A 425 -0.17 -18.98 31.94
CA ALA A 425 -1.21 -17.98 32.13
C ALA A 425 -0.62 -16.59 31.88
N SER A 426 -1.24 -15.86 30.96
CA SER A 426 -0.90 -14.48 30.62
C SER A 426 -2.02 -13.54 31.07
N PHE A 427 -1.68 -12.54 31.89
CA PHE A 427 -2.62 -11.60 32.50
C PHE A 427 -2.34 -10.16 32.06
N SER A 428 -3.37 -9.44 31.63
CA SER A 428 -3.31 -7.99 31.43
C SER A 428 -3.81 -7.24 32.67
N LEU A 429 -2.93 -6.49 33.32
CA LEU A 429 -3.21 -5.66 34.49
C LEU A 429 -3.24 -4.17 34.08
N PHE A 430 -4.34 -3.49 34.42
CA PHE A 430 -4.57 -2.06 34.19
C PHE A 430 -4.36 -1.57 32.75
N ASP A 431 -4.44 -2.48 31.77
CA ASP A 431 -4.14 -2.24 30.35
C ASP A 431 -2.74 -1.67 30.06
N ARG A 432 -1.78 -1.90 30.98
CA ARG A 432 -0.42 -1.34 30.91
C ARG A 432 0.68 -2.34 31.26
N LEU A 433 0.35 -3.38 32.03
CA LEU A 433 1.29 -4.42 32.44
C LEU A 433 0.77 -5.78 31.98
N LEU A 434 1.58 -6.50 31.22
CA LEU A 434 1.34 -7.89 30.84
C LEU A 434 2.20 -8.78 31.73
N MET A 435 1.59 -9.64 32.55
CA MET A 435 2.28 -10.62 33.38
C MET A 435 2.12 -12.01 32.77
N GLN A 436 3.13 -12.86 32.90
CA GLN A 436 3.11 -14.25 32.45
C GLN A 436 3.62 -15.14 33.57
N ALA A 437 2.99 -16.30 33.75
CA ALA A 437 3.43 -17.33 34.68
C ALA A 437 3.18 -18.70 34.07
N GLY A 438 4.11 -19.63 34.24
CA GLY A 438 4.06 -20.94 33.63
C GLY A 438 4.74 -21.99 34.48
N VAL A 439 4.31 -23.24 34.34
CA VAL A 439 4.90 -24.40 34.99
C VAL A 439 4.90 -25.58 34.04
N ASP A 440 5.94 -26.40 34.09
CA ASP A 440 5.99 -27.69 33.40
C ASP A 440 5.95 -28.88 34.36
N ASN A 441 5.93 -30.07 33.78
CA ASN A 441 5.83 -31.31 34.53
C ASN A 441 7.11 -31.82 35.18
N ASN A 442 8.24 -31.23 34.84
CA ASN A 442 9.51 -31.49 35.50
C ASN A 442 9.70 -30.60 36.73
N GLY A 443 8.77 -29.66 36.96
CA GLY A 443 8.82 -28.71 38.06
C GLY A 443 9.50 -27.39 37.68
N ALA A 444 9.84 -27.21 36.40
CA ALA A 444 10.32 -25.93 35.92
C ALA A 444 9.19 -24.91 35.96
N TYR A 445 9.50 -23.69 36.38
CA TYR A 445 8.55 -22.59 36.38
C TYR A 445 9.15 -21.36 35.71
N ARG A 446 8.28 -20.59 35.08
CA ARG A 446 8.60 -19.33 34.43
C ARG A 446 7.67 -18.25 34.90
N MET A 447 8.22 -17.06 35.13
CA MET A 447 7.45 -15.87 35.44
C MET A 447 8.05 -14.69 34.70
N GLY A 448 7.22 -13.76 34.26
CA GLY A 448 7.72 -12.58 33.58
C GLY A 448 6.69 -11.48 33.49
N GLY A 449 7.13 -10.32 33.06
CA GLY A 449 6.26 -9.18 32.83
C GLY A 449 6.81 -8.22 31.80
N LYS A 450 5.90 -7.54 31.11
CA LYS A 450 6.18 -6.57 30.05
C LYS A 450 5.35 -5.32 30.25
N THR A 451 5.97 -4.15 30.20
CA THR A 451 5.31 -2.85 30.41
C THR A 451 6.08 -1.71 29.75
N PHE A 452 5.52 -0.50 29.80
CA PHE A 452 6.25 0.74 29.52
C PHE A 452 6.62 1.49 30.80
N LEU A 453 7.90 1.85 30.94
CA LEU A 453 8.36 2.89 31.84
C LEU A 453 8.59 4.19 31.04
N GLY A 454 7.59 5.07 31.03
CA GLY A 454 7.60 6.23 30.15
C GLY A 454 7.49 5.83 28.67
N LYS A 455 8.55 6.06 27.89
CA LYS A 455 8.66 5.66 26.46
C LYS A 455 9.54 4.41 26.26
N HIS A 456 9.98 3.78 27.34
CA HIS A 456 10.92 2.65 27.32
C HIS A 456 10.18 1.37 27.65
N ALA A 457 10.26 0.38 26.78
CA ALA A 457 9.73 -0.95 27.04
C ALA A 457 10.63 -1.65 28.05
N LEU A 458 10.01 -2.19 29.10
CA LEU A 458 10.66 -2.99 30.12
C LEU A 458 10.06 -4.40 30.07
N ASN A 459 10.93 -5.38 29.88
CA ASN A 459 10.62 -6.79 29.99
C ASN A 459 11.47 -7.39 31.12
N PHE A 460 10.89 -8.31 31.87
CA PHE A 460 11.63 -9.14 32.82
C PHE A 460 11.09 -10.57 32.76
N SER A 461 11.98 -11.54 32.96
CA SER A 461 11.63 -12.95 33.04
C SER A 461 12.53 -13.66 34.05
N HIS A 462 11.99 -14.62 34.78
CA HIS A 462 12.69 -15.54 35.63
C HIS A 462 12.22 -16.95 35.27
N ASN A 463 13.15 -17.77 34.81
CA ASN A 463 12.91 -19.18 34.51
C ASN A 463 13.76 -20.01 35.45
N ALA A 464 13.19 -21.02 36.11
CA ALA A 464 13.92 -21.90 37.00
C ALA A 464 13.51 -23.36 36.81
N ASP A 465 14.47 -24.27 36.89
CA ASP A 465 14.29 -25.71 36.73
C ASP A 465 15.35 -26.45 37.57
N ASP A 466 14.93 -27.34 38.46
CA ASP A 466 15.82 -28.19 39.29
C ASP A 466 17.02 -27.43 39.90
N GLY A 467 16.77 -26.28 40.55
CA GLY A 467 17.81 -25.45 41.18
C GLY A 467 18.61 -24.55 40.22
N LYS A 468 18.47 -24.74 38.91
CA LYS A 468 18.99 -23.85 37.85
C LYS A 468 18.04 -22.69 37.66
N PHE A 469 18.56 -21.54 37.26
CA PHE A 469 17.73 -20.40 36.91
C PHE A 469 18.35 -19.51 35.84
N ASN A 470 17.50 -18.75 35.17
CA ASN A 470 17.87 -17.69 34.26
C ASN A 470 16.95 -16.49 34.48
N ASP A 471 17.52 -15.41 35.03
CA ASP A 471 16.88 -14.11 35.14
C ASP A 471 17.27 -13.28 33.92
N ASN A 472 16.29 -12.68 33.23
CA ASN A 472 16.55 -11.71 32.17
C ASN A 472 15.75 -10.43 32.43
N VAL A 473 16.37 -9.28 32.19
CA VAL A 473 15.72 -7.97 32.21
C VAL A 473 16.16 -7.21 30.97
N THR A 474 15.21 -6.82 30.13
CA THR A 474 15.47 -6.03 28.92
C THR A 474 14.79 -4.66 29.05
N LEU A 475 15.56 -3.59 28.87
CA LEU A 475 15.07 -2.22 28.77
C LEU A 475 15.43 -1.66 27.40
N ALA A 476 14.44 -1.24 26.62
CA ALA A 476 14.66 -0.77 25.26
C ALA A 476 13.77 0.42 24.90
N GLY A 477 14.26 1.29 24.02
CA GLY A 477 13.47 2.41 23.49
C GLY A 477 14.32 3.46 22.78
N SER A 478 13.71 4.62 22.55
CA SER A 478 14.40 5.77 21.94
C SER A 478 14.86 6.74 23.03
N LEU A 479 16.16 7.06 23.06
CA LEU A 479 16.71 8.15 23.87
C LEU A 479 16.41 9.51 23.23
N PHE A 480 16.40 9.56 21.90
CA PHE A 480 16.11 10.77 21.13
C PHE A 480 15.44 10.42 19.80
N GLN A 481 14.34 11.10 19.49
CA GLN A 481 13.62 10.95 18.21
C GLN A 481 13.35 12.34 17.60
N GLY A 482 14.18 12.72 16.64
CA GLY A 482 13.99 13.90 15.79
C GLY A 482 13.36 13.56 14.42
N ARG A 483 13.17 14.57 13.57
CA ARG A 483 12.57 14.40 12.23
C ARG A 483 13.38 13.48 11.29
N GLN A 484 14.70 13.48 11.43
CA GLN A 484 15.63 12.72 10.59
C GLN A 484 16.70 12.01 11.42
N THR A 485 16.51 11.88 12.73
CA THR A 485 17.53 11.34 13.62
C THR A 485 16.86 10.52 14.70
N ALA A 486 17.32 9.30 14.91
CA ALA A 486 16.85 8.44 15.98
C ALA A 486 18.06 7.87 16.73
N LEU A 487 18.07 8.03 18.04
CA LEU A 487 19.02 7.37 18.94
C LEU A 487 18.23 6.32 19.72
N ASN A 488 18.42 5.05 19.38
CA ASN A 488 17.73 3.92 19.98
C ASN A 488 18.72 3.07 20.77
N TYR A 489 18.24 2.48 21.86
CA TYR A 489 19.06 1.64 22.72
C TYR A 489 18.29 0.40 23.17
N GLU A 490 19.07 -0.61 23.54
CA GLU A 490 18.62 -1.82 24.20
C GLU A 490 19.66 -2.21 25.25
N GLN A 491 19.21 -2.41 26.49
CA GLN A 491 20.00 -2.93 27.60
C GLN A 491 19.42 -4.27 28.00
N GLY A 492 20.23 -5.32 27.96
CA GLY A 492 19.92 -6.65 28.47
C GLY A 492 20.76 -6.96 29.69
N PHE A 493 20.12 -7.41 30.76
CA PHE A 493 20.77 -7.97 31.94
C PHE A 493 20.34 -9.41 32.05
N SER A 494 21.28 -10.35 32.10
CA SER A 494 20.98 -11.75 32.33
C SER A 494 21.83 -12.33 33.44
N ARG A 495 21.22 -13.10 34.33
CA ARG A 495 21.90 -13.87 35.37
C ARG A 495 21.49 -15.32 35.24
N ARG A 496 22.46 -16.21 35.01
CA ARG A 496 22.22 -17.63 34.79
C ARG A 496 23.00 -18.48 35.79
N TYR A 497 22.35 -19.53 36.27
CA TYR A 497 22.92 -20.61 37.06
C TYR A 497 22.47 -21.93 36.42
N GLY A 498 23.40 -22.78 35.95
CA GLY A 498 23.10 -23.93 35.07
C GLY A 498 23.95 -25.18 35.33
N ASP A 499 23.94 -26.14 34.38
CA ASP A 499 24.60 -27.47 34.44
C ASP A 499 26.13 -27.46 34.51
N ILE A 500 26.76 -26.37 34.06
CA ILE A 500 28.15 -26.08 34.39
C ILE A 500 28.01 -25.28 35.67
N ASP A 501 28.46 -25.79 36.82
CA ASP A 501 28.27 -25.27 38.20
C ASP A 501 28.84 -23.84 38.44
N GLN A 502 28.61 -22.90 37.53
CA GLN A 502 29.24 -21.60 37.45
C GLN A 502 28.14 -20.54 37.25
N PRO A 503 27.85 -19.72 38.28
CA PRO A 503 27.01 -18.55 38.08
C PRO A 503 27.66 -17.65 37.02
N SER A 504 26.85 -17.26 36.04
CA SER A 504 27.25 -16.30 35.03
C SER A 504 26.35 -15.07 35.07
N PHE A 505 26.97 -13.92 34.90
CA PHE A 505 26.31 -12.64 34.77
C PHE A 505 26.68 -12.07 33.40
N SER A 506 25.71 -11.56 32.66
CA SER A 506 25.95 -10.87 31.40
C SER A 506 25.16 -9.57 31.33
N LEU A 507 25.82 -8.55 30.82
CA LEU A 507 25.27 -7.24 30.51
C LEU A 507 25.50 -6.98 29.02
N GLN A 508 24.43 -6.80 28.28
CA GLN A 508 24.48 -6.43 26.87
C GLN A 508 23.95 -5.01 26.69
N ASN A 509 24.74 -4.16 26.05
CA ASN A 509 24.32 -2.85 25.58
C ASN A 509 24.32 -2.83 24.06
N ARG A 510 23.23 -2.35 23.46
CA ARG A 510 23.18 -1.98 22.05
C ARG A 510 22.74 -0.54 21.93
N LEU A 511 23.50 0.25 21.20
CA LEU A 511 23.19 1.64 20.91
C LEU A 511 23.23 1.83 19.40
N SER A 512 22.21 2.50 18.85
CA SER A 512 22.14 2.81 17.42
C SER A 512 21.71 4.25 17.21
N LEU A 513 22.46 4.96 16.38
CA LEU A 513 22.16 6.30 15.91
C LEU A 513 21.90 6.23 14.41
N TYR A 514 20.65 6.45 14.04
CA TYR A 514 20.21 6.48 12.66
C TYR A 514 19.99 7.90 12.17
N ARG A 515 20.60 8.24 11.03
CA ARG A 515 20.23 9.34 10.13
C ARG A 515 20.15 8.82 8.69
N PRO A 516 19.41 9.47 7.78
CA PRO A 516 19.35 9.05 6.38
C PRO A 516 20.71 8.97 5.66
N SER A 517 21.69 9.78 6.06
CA SER A 517 23.04 9.82 5.47
C SER A 517 24.08 8.99 6.22
N PHE A 518 23.82 8.60 7.46
CA PHE A 518 24.72 7.75 8.22
C PHE A 518 24.00 6.92 9.28
N TYR A 519 24.48 5.70 9.51
CA TYR A 519 24.07 4.81 10.58
C TYR A 519 25.31 4.47 11.40
N LEU A 520 25.20 4.64 12.71
CA LEU A 520 26.22 4.20 13.67
C LEU A 520 25.55 3.22 14.62
N SER A 521 26.14 2.05 14.82
CA SER A 521 25.73 1.14 15.87
C SER A 521 26.92 0.62 16.64
N ASN A 522 26.72 0.41 17.94
CA ASN A 522 27.66 -0.28 18.78
C ASN A 522 26.91 -1.32 19.62
N SER A 523 27.46 -2.53 19.67
CA SER A 523 27.05 -3.59 20.58
C SER A 523 28.21 -3.88 21.52
N PHE A 524 27.95 -3.85 22.82
CA PHE A 524 28.91 -4.16 23.86
C PHE A 524 28.35 -5.24 24.77
N THR A 525 29.17 -6.22 25.11
CA THR A 525 28.82 -7.34 25.98
C THR A 525 29.89 -7.46 27.05
N TYR A 526 29.46 -7.41 28.30
CA TYR A 526 30.24 -7.82 29.47
C TYR A 526 29.68 -9.13 29.98
N GLN A 527 30.54 -10.12 30.18
CA GLN A 527 30.18 -11.40 30.78
C GLN A 527 31.18 -11.73 31.89
N ARG A 528 30.65 -12.14 33.04
CA ARG A 528 31.44 -12.64 34.16
C ARG A 528 30.99 -14.07 34.45
N THR A 529 31.95 -14.98 34.48
CA THR A 529 31.72 -16.38 34.84
C THR A 529 32.49 -16.68 36.11
N GLU A 530 31.80 -17.22 37.12
CA GLU A 530 32.41 -17.56 38.41
C GLU A 530 32.58 -19.09 38.50
N PRO A 531 33.78 -19.63 38.26
CA PRO A 531 34.00 -21.06 38.36
C PRO A 531 33.96 -21.55 39.81
N GLU A 532 33.56 -22.82 40.05
CA GLU A 532 33.63 -23.43 41.38
C GLU A 532 35.06 -23.45 41.94
N VAL A 533 36.05 -23.59 41.05
CA VAL A 533 37.48 -23.64 41.34
C VAL A 533 38.20 -22.71 40.36
N GLY A 534 38.83 -21.65 40.86
CA GLY A 534 39.54 -20.66 40.06
C GLY A 534 39.18 -19.23 40.42
N GLU A 535 39.73 -18.27 39.68
CA GLU A 535 39.30 -16.87 39.76
C GLU A 535 38.14 -16.63 38.79
N ALA A 536 37.31 -15.64 39.09
CA ALA A 536 36.25 -15.23 38.17
C ALA A 536 36.86 -14.71 36.86
N GLU A 537 36.27 -15.11 35.74
CA GLU A 537 36.70 -14.68 34.42
C GLU A 537 35.75 -13.61 33.89
N ASP A 538 36.32 -12.44 33.59
CA ASP A 538 35.60 -11.30 33.03
C ASP A 538 35.95 -11.16 31.54
N TRP A 539 34.94 -11.32 30.68
CA TRP A 539 35.04 -11.10 29.24
C TRP A 539 34.32 -9.80 28.87
N GLN A 540 35.00 -8.91 28.14
CA GLN A 540 34.42 -7.67 27.65
C GLN A 540 34.71 -7.56 26.17
N SER A 541 33.68 -7.53 25.35
CA SER A 541 33.85 -7.43 23.90
C SER A 541 32.73 -6.63 23.27
N GLY A 542 32.92 -6.22 22.04
CA GLY A 542 31.88 -5.56 21.29
C GLY A 542 32.21 -5.40 19.82
N SER A 543 31.26 -4.84 19.10
CA SER A 543 31.37 -4.49 17.70
C SER A 543 30.83 -3.09 17.47
N ALA A 544 31.51 -2.32 16.63
CA ALA A 544 31.08 -1.01 16.19
C ALA A 544 30.97 -1.01 14.67
N LEU A 545 29.87 -0.45 14.16
CA LEU A 545 29.58 -0.35 12.74
C LEU A 545 29.25 1.09 12.41
N LEU A 546 29.98 1.67 11.47
CA LEU A 546 29.68 2.95 10.84
C LEU A 546 29.36 2.72 9.37
N ARG A 547 28.11 2.98 8.98
CA ARG A 547 27.69 3.02 7.58
C ARG A 547 27.42 4.46 7.19
N LYS A 548 28.16 4.99 6.22
CA LYS A 548 27.98 6.35 5.68
C LYS A 548 27.59 6.27 4.22
N ARG A 549 26.50 6.94 3.85
CA ARG A 549 26.03 7.01 2.47
C ARG A 549 26.46 8.32 1.85
N PHE A 550 27.32 8.24 0.83
CA PHE A 550 27.62 9.34 -0.07
C PHE A 550 26.68 9.29 -1.29
N SER A 551 26.72 10.33 -2.12
CA SER A 551 25.89 10.38 -3.34
C SER A 551 26.23 9.26 -4.32
N ALA A 552 27.52 8.97 -4.49
CA ALA A 552 28.02 8.01 -5.48
C ALA A 552 28.27 6.60 -4.91
N PHE A 553 28.52 6.46 -3.61
CA PHE A 553 28.85 5.18 -2.98
C PHE A 553 28.41 5.15 -1.51
N THR A 554 28.29 3.95 -0.95
CA THR A 554 28.15 3.75 0.50
C THR A 554 29.47 3.20 1.02
N TRP A 555 29.90 3.73 2.16
CA TRP A 555 31.07 3.26 2.88
C TRP A 555 30.62 2.61 4.18
N GLU A 556 31.17 1.45 4.47
CA GLU A 556 30.99 0.74 5.71
C GLU A 556 32.36 0.54 6.39
N LEU A 557 32.38 0.71 7.70
CA LEU A 557 33.52 0.47 8.56
C LEU A 557 33.03 -0.32 9.78
N GLY A 558 33.44 -1.58 9.87
CA GLY A 558 33.24 -2.46 11.01
C GLY A 558 34.52 -2.58 11.85
N ALA A 559 34.34 -2.65 13.16
CA ALA A 559 35.42 -2.85 14.12
C ALA A 559 34.94 -3.76 15.25
N ASP A 560 35.54 -4.95 15.36
CA ASP A 560 35.35 -5.86 16.48
C ASP A 560 36.48 -5.69 17.49
N TYR A 561 36.14 -5.66 18.77
CA TYR A 561 37.10 -5.38 19.84
C TYR A 561 36.86 -6.26 21.07
N SER A 562 37.95 -6.51 21.80
CA SER A 562 37.97 -7.06 23.15
C SER A 562 38.58 -6.03 24.09
N LEU A 563 38.03 -5.86 25.30
CA LEU A 563 38.57 -4.99 26.35
C LEU A 563 39.13 -5.80 27.53
N SER A 564 38.70 -7.06 27.68
CA SER A 564 39.14 -8.00 28.72
C SER A 564 39.06 -9.41 28.16
N PRO A 565 40.08 -10.26 28.33
CA PRO A 565 41.23 -10.09 29.25
C PRO A 565 42.29 -9.08 28.81
N GLU A 566 42.40 -8.78 27.50
CA GLU A 566 43.29 -7.76 26.96
C GLU A 566 42.52 -6.78 26.08
N ALA A 567 42.96 -5.52 26.06
CA ALA A 567 42.35 -4.48 25.24
C ALA A 567 42.96 -4.51 23.82
N GLU A 568 42.21 -5.03 22.87
CA GLU A 568 42.67 -5.26 21.50
C GLU A 568 41.54 -5.13 20.47
N LEU A 569 41.93 -4.83 19.24
CA LEU A 569 41.06 -4.89 18.07
C LEU A 569 41.20 -6.28 17.44
N THR A 570 40.10 -7.02 17.35
CA THR A 570 40.09 -8.40 16.84
C THR A 570 39.88 -8.44 15.33
N GLN A 571 39.09 -7.50 14.80
CA GLN A 571 38.85 -7.36 13.36
C GLN A 571 38.59 -5.90 12.99
N LEU A 572 39.10 -5.49 11.83
CA LEU A 572 38.73 -4.25 11.15
C LEU A 572 38.28 -4.60 9.73
N ASP A 573 37.08 -4.20 9.35
CA ASP A 573 36.59 -4.37 7.98
C ASP A 573 36.14 -3.03 7.40
N THR A 574 36.36 -2.86 6.10
CA THR A 574 35.85 -1.70 5.39
C THR A 574 35.33 -2.10 4.02
N GLU A 575 34.13 -1.64 3.70
CA GLU A 575 33.48 -1.91 2.42
C GLU A 575 33.08 -0.61 1.71
N PHE A 576 33.32 -0.56 0.41
CA PHE A 576 32.85 0.49 -0.49
C PHE A 576 31.90 -0.11 -1.51
N SER A 577 30.63 0.33 -1.51
CA SER A 577 29.63 -0.14 -2.46
C SER A 577 29.15 0.99 -3.38
N ARG A 578 29.16 0.76 -4.69
CA ARG A 578 28.79 1.74 -5.71
C ARG A 578 27.94 1.12 -6.82
N ALA A 579 26.81 1.75 -7.10
CA ALA A 579 26.04 1.46 -8.31
C ALA A 579 26.77 2.07 -9.52
N LEU A 580 27.25 1.21 -10.42
CA LEU A 580 27.90 1.62 -11.68
C LEU A 580 26.84 1.96 -12.75
N SER A 581 25.68 1.30 -12.68
CA SER A 581 24.50 1.59 -13.51
C SER A 581 23.23 1.18 -12.75
N SER A 582 22.05 1.33 -13.38
CA SER A 582 20.79 0.81 -12.83
C SER A 582 20.77 -0.72 -12.73
N SER A 583 21.60 -1.41 -13.52
CA SER A 583 21.70 -2.87 -13.60
C SER A 583 22.98 -3.44 -13.03
N LEU A 584 23.97 -2.64 -12.63
CA LEU A 584 25.27 -3.14 -12.15
C LEU A 584 25.69 -2.43 -10.85
N ASN A 585 25.92 -3.22 -9.79
CA ASN A 585 26.51 -2.76 -8.54
C ASN A 585 27.90 -3.37 -8.33
N SER A 586 28.80 -2.62 -7.69
CA SER A 586 30.13 -3.08 -7.30
C SER A 586 30.30 -2.90 -5.81
N GLU A 587 30.90 -3.88 -5.13
CA GLU A 587 31.32 -3.82 -3.73
C GLU A 587 32.81 -4.16 -3.67
N PHE A 588 33.57 -3.42 -2.87
CA PHE A 588 34.99 -3.67 -2.61
C PHE A 588 35.22 -3.62 -1.11
N GLY A 589 35.68 -4.74 -0.55
CA GLY A 589 35.90 -4.94 0.87
C GLY A 589 37.36 -5.24 1.18
N ILE A 590 37.83 -4.77 2.34
CA ILE A 590 39.10 -5.20 2.94
C ILE A 590 38.83 -5.58 4.38
N ASN A 591 39.24 -6.79 4.76
CA ASN A 591 39.18 -7.31 6.12
C ASN A 591 40.60 -7.49 6.65
N TYR A 592 40.83 -7.03 7.87
CA TYR A 592 42.12 -7.12 8.57
C TYR A 592 41.93 -7.73 9.96
N TRP A 593 42.72 -8.75 10.28
CA TRP A 593 42.75 -9.41 11.59
C TRP A 593 44.08 -9.09 12.30
N PRO A 594 44.15 -8.05 13.15
CA PRO A 594 45.39 -7.54 13.72
C PRO A 594 46.22 -8.59 14.46
N GLN A 595 45.59 -9.51 15.20
CA GLN A 595 46.28 -10.55 15.96
C GLN A 595 47.13 -11.50 15.11
N THR A 596 46.73 -11.69 13.86
CA THR A 596 47.42 -12.62 12.94
C THR A 596 48.11 -11.89 11.79
N GLU A 597 48.04 -10.55 11.78
CA GLU A 597 48.49 -9.66 10.70
C GLU A 597 47.92 -10.03 9.33
N ARG A 598 46.76 -10.69 9.28
CA ARG A 598 46.15 -11.16 8.03
C ARG A 598 45.27 -10.11 7.38
N TYR A 599 45.36 -10.01 6.06
CA TYR A 599 44.44 -9.22 5.25
C TYR A 599 43.75 -10.06 4.17
N LYS A 600 42.50 -9.74 3.90
CA LYS A 600 41.71 -10.28 2.81
C LYS A 600 41.05 -9.13 2.06
N ALA A 601 41.14 -9.15 0.74
CA ALA A 601 40.45 -8.21 -0.13
C ALA A 601 39.37 -8.95 -0.91
N ASP A 602 38.19 -8.36 -1.01
CA ASP A 602 37.02 -8.91 -1.68
C ASP A 602 36.51 -7.88 -2.72
N MET A 603 36.25 -8.32 -3.94
CA MET A 603 35.59 -7.53 -4.98
C MET A 603 34.36 -8.29 -5.46
N ARG A 604 33.19 -7.67 -5.38
CA ARG A 604 31.92 -8.26 -5.83
C ARG A 604 31.27 -7.40 -6.90
N LEU A 605 30.87 -8.03 -8.00
CA LEU A 605 30.13 -7.42 -9.10
C LEU A 605 28.76 -8.05 -9.24
N ASN A 606 27.72 -7.23 -9.29
CA ASN A 606 26.34 -7.61 -9.08
C ASN A 606 25.48 -7.13 -10.25
N TRP A 607 25.25 -8.00 -11.23
CA TRP A 607 24.52 -7.72 -12.46
C TRP A 607 23.05 -8.16 -12.37
N LYS A 608 22.16 -7.17 -12.46
CA LYS A 608 20.70 -7.24 -12.44
C LYS A 608 20.18 -7.13 -13.88
N ALA A 609 20.23 -8.23 -14.64
CA ALA A 609 19.52 -8.32 -15.92
C ALA A 609 18.00 -8.45 -15.67
N ASP A 610 17.15 -8.25 -16.69
CA ASP A 610 15.70 -8.36 -16.52
C ASP A 610 15.24 -9.80 -16.19
N THR A 611 15.93 -10.78 -16.77
CA THR A 611 15.60 -12.21 -16.68
C THR A 611 16.36 -12.95 -15.59
N PHE A 612 17.58 -12.53 -15.26
CA PHE A 612 18.40 -13.19 -14.25
C PHE A 612 19.21 -12.19 -13.44
N TYR A 613 19.75 -12.69 -12.35
CA TYR A 613 20.73 -12.01 -11.54
C TYR A 613 22.03 -12.81 -11.58
N LEU A 614 23.16 -12.16 -11.80
CA LEU A 614 24.49 -12.76 -11.70
C LEU A 614 25.34 -11.96 -10.72
N SER A 615 26.04 -12.66 -9.84
CA SER A 615 27.11 -12.06 -9.03
C SER A 615 28.40 -12.81 -9.15
N SER A 616 29.46 -12.03 -9.24
CA SER A 616 30.83 -12.50 -9.34
C SER A 616 31.59 -11.95 -8.14
N THR A 617 32.12 -12.82 -7.30
CA THR A 617 32.98 -12.48 -6.17
C THR A 617 34.40 -12.92 -6.49
N LEU A 618 35.36 -12.02 -6.37
CA LEU A 618 36.78 -12.31 -6.42
C LEU A 618 37.37 -11.96 -5.06
N SER A 619 38.00 -12.91 -4.39
CA SER A 619 38.69 -12.66 -3.12
C SER A 619 40.14 -13.09 -3.21
N TYR A 620 41.00 -12.35 -2.53
CA TYR A 620 42.43 -12.60 -2.42
C TYR A 620 42.88 -12.37 -0.98
N ASP A 621 43.69 -13.28 -0.45
CA ASP A 621 44.30 -13.12 0.87
C ASP A 621 45.83 -12.97 0.81
N ASP A 622 46.40 -12.59 1.94
CA ASP A 622 47.83 -12.38 2.13
C ASP A 622 48.70 -13.64 2.02
N ARG A 623 48.07 -14.82 1.98
CA ARG A 623 48.72 -16.12 1.77
C ARG A 623 48.80 -16.52 0.30
N GLY A 624 48.24 -15.70 -0.58
CA GLY A 624 48.20 -15.97 -2.02
C GLY A 624 47.05 -16.88 -2.43
N GLU A 625 46.07 -17.11 -1.55
CA GLU A 625 44.87 -17.88 -1.90
C GLU A 625 43.90 -16.99 -2.68
N TRP A 626 43.42 -17.52 -3.80
CA TRP A 626 42.43 -16.87 -4.65
C TRP A 626 41.11 -17.62 -4.59
N PHE A 627 40.02 -16.87 -4.47
CA PHE A 627 38.65 -17.36 -4.57
C PHE A 627 37.91 -16.63 -5.69
N LEU A 628 37.25 -17.37 -6.58
CA LEU A 628 36.30 -16.84 -7.56
C LEU A 628 34.96 -17.53 -7.35
N GLY A 629 33.91 -16.78 -7.05
CA GLY A 629 32.54 -17.27 -6.91
C GLY A 629 31.62 -16.67 -7.96
N LEU A 630 30.82 -17.49 -8.64
CA LEU A 630 29.79 -17.09 -9.58
C LEU A 630 28.43 -17.59 -9.08
N ASN A 631 27.53 -16.67 -8.76
CA ASN A 631 26.22 -16.96 -8.24
C ASN A 631 25.14 -16.45 -9.20
N THR A 632 24.27 -17.32 -9.71
CA THR A 632 23.14 -16.94 -10.58
C THR A 632 21.80 -17.17 -9.86
N LEU A 633 20.82 -16.30 -10.10
CA LEU A 633 19.43 -16.46 -9.65
C LEU A 633 18.47 -16.10 -10.78
N LEU A 634 17.49 -16.95 -11.03
CA LEU A 634 16.39 -16.66 -11.95
C LEU A 634 15.12 -17.36 -11.46
N SER A 635 13.97 -16.87 -11.90
CA SER A 635 12.68 -17.50 -11.66
C SER A 635 12.01 -17.82 -12.97
N LEU A 636 11.48 -19.04 -13.08
CA LEU A 636 10.71 -19.53 -14.22
C LEU A 636 9.25 -19.65 -13.82
N GLY A 637 8.36 -19.28 -14.73
CA GLY A 637 6.93 -19.50 -14.56
C GLY A 637 6.22 -19.58 -15.91
N TRP A 638 5.02 -20.11 -15.87
CA TRP A 638 4.14 -20.17 -17.04
C TRP A 638 2.97 -19.22 -16.85
N ASP A 639 2.72 -18.36 -17.84
CA ASP A 639 1.50 -17.57 -17.88
C ASP A 639 0.40 -18.36 -18.61
N PRO A 640 -0.65 -18.82 -17.90
CA PRO A 640 -1.73 -19.61 -18.51
C PRO A 640 -2.60 -18.81 -19.50
N GLN A 641 -2.68 -17.48 -19.37
CA GLN A 641 -3.43 -16.63 -20.31
C GLN A 641 -2.65 -16.47 -21.61
N GLU A 642 -1.36 -16.20 -21.51
CA GLU A 642 -0.49 -15.94 -22.66
C GLU A 642 -0.03 -17.24 -23.35
N SER A 643 -0.09 -18.36 -22.62
CA SER A 643 0.48 -19.66 -23.00
C SER A 643 1.96 -19.56 -23.35
N ASP A 644 2.71 -18.85 -22.50
CA ASP A 644 4.14 -18.62 -22.69
C ASP A 644 4.92 -18.79 -21.37
N LEU A 645 6.17 -19.19 -21.51
CA LEU A 645 7.14 -19.23 -20.43
C LEU A 645 7.67 -17.81 -20.20
N TYR A 646 7.73 -17.40 -18.94
CA TYR A 646 8.38 -16.17 -18.56
C TYR A 646 9.53 -16.43 -17.60
N ILE A 647 10.55 -15.58 -17.70
CA ILE A 647 11.70 -15.57 -16.82
C ILE A 647 11.73 -14.22 -16.10
N ASP A 648 12.01 -14.24 -14.81
CA ASP A 648 12.12 -13.02 -13.99
C ASP A 648 13.32 -13.14 -13.05
N ARG A 649 14.06 -12.05 -12.87
CA ARG A 649 15.15 -12.00 -11.88
C ARG A 649 14.66 -12.06 -10.43
N ARG A 650 13.37 -11.78 -10.17
CA ARG A 650 12.78 -11.75 -8.82
C ARG A 650 12.26 -13.12 -8.45
N ARG A 651 12.34 -13.45 -7.16
CA ARG A 651 11.73 -14.64 -6.56
C ARG A 651 10.21 -14.55 -6.56
N LEU A 652 9.57 -15.55 -7.15
CA LEU A 652 8.12 -15.59 -7.34
C LEU A 652 7.46 -16.77 -6.62
N ALA A 653 8.19 -17.84 -6.28
CA ALA A 653 7.60 -19.04 -5.68
C ALA A 653 6.89 -18.79 -4.34
N GLN A 654 7.30 -17.74 -3.60
CA GLN A 654 6.69 -17.33 -2.32
C GLN A 654 5.58 -16.27 -2.46
N ASN A 655 5.32 -15.79 -3.67
CA ASN A 655 4.31 -14.78 -3.96
C ASN A 655 3.23 -15.35 -4.88
N GLY A 656 2.08 -14.68 -4.96
CA GLY A 656 1.10 -14.95 -6.02
C GLY A 656 1.35 -14.07 -7.24
N ALA A 657 0.69 -14.40 -8.33
CA ALA A 657 0.58 -13.54 -9.50
C ALA A 657 -0.83 -13.61 -10.09
N ILE A 658 -1.20 -12.62 -10.88
CA ILE A 658 -2.42 -12.65 -11.67
C ILE A 658 -2.12 -12.21 -13.11
N SER A 659 -2.62 -12.97 -14.07
CA SER A 659 -2.59 -12.63 -15.49
C SER A 659 -3.97 -12.17 -15.93
N VAL A 660 -4.03 -10.91 -16.37
CA VAL A 660 -5.27 -10.20 -16.64
C VAL A 660 -5.38 -9.93 -18.12
N ARG A 661 -6.38 -10.52 -18.78
CA ARG A 661 -6.70 -10.22 -20.18
C ARG A 661 -7.74 -9.11 -20.24
N VAL A 662 -7.47 -8.10 -21.06
CA VAL A 662 -8.38 -6.99 -21.35
C VAL A 662 -8.68 -7.02 -22.83
N PHE A 663 -9.95 -7.05 -23.18
CA PHE A 663 -10.44 -7.23 -24.54
C PHE A 663 -11.73 -6.44 -24.75
N GLN A 664 -12.02 -6.12 -26.01
CA GLN A 664 -13.28 -5.48 -26.39
C GLN A 664 -14.36 -6.55 -26.53
N ASP A 665 -15.34 -6.53 -25.64
CA ASP A 665 -16.49 -7.45 -25.62
C ASP A 665 -17.55 -6.95 -26.60
N LEU A 666 -17.40 -7.34 -27.86
CA LEU A 666 -18.21 -6.81 -28.98
C LEU A 666 -19.62 -7.40 -29.00
N ASN A 667 -19.81 -8.59 -28.42
CA ASN A 667 -21.10 -9.28 -28.37
C ASN A 667 -21.78 -9.19 -27.00
N LEU A 668 -21.18 -8.48 -26.04
CA LEU A 668 -21.68 -8.21 -24.69
C LEU A 668 -21.93 -9.46 -23.84
N ASN A 669 -21.20 -10.55 -24.10
CA ASN A 669 -21.37 -11.81 -23.37
C ASN A 669 -20.50 -11.91 -22.10
N GLY A 670 -19.57 -10.96 -21.92
CA GLY A 670 -18.65 -10.87 -20.78
C GLY A 670 -17.57 -11.95 -20.73
N ARG A 671 -17.28 -12.62 -21.84
CA ARG A 671 -16.28 -13.68 -22.00
C ARG A 671 -15.44 -13.37 -23.23
N TYR A 672 -14.16 -13.69 -23.16
CA TYR A 672 -13.29 -13.50 -24.32
C TYR A 672 -13.59 -14.54 -25.40
N ASP A 673 -13.94 -14.06 -26.59
CA ASP A 673 -14.05 -14.85 -27.81
C ASP A 673 -12.83 -14.62 -28.73
N GLN A 674 -12.49 -15.59 -29.59
CA GLN A 674 -11.28 -15.50 -30.44
C GLN A 674 -11.31 -14.34 -31.45
N ASP A 675 -12.51 -13.91 -31.84
CA ASP A 675 -12.71 -12.83 -32.81
C ASP A 675 -12.68 -11.43 -32.15
N GLU A 676 -12.53 -11.36 -30.83
CA GLU A 676 -12.57 -10.10 -30.08
C GLU A 676 -11.19 -9.42 -29.98
N PRO A 677 -11.11 -8.12 -30.29
CA PRO A 677 -9.86 -7.39 -30.24
C PRO A 677 -9.28 -7.29 -28.82
N PRO A 678 -7.96 -7.52 -28.64
CA PRO A 678 -7.30 -7.21 -27.38
C PRO A 678 -7.19 -5.68 -27.17
N VAL A 679 -7.22 -5.25 -25.91
CA VAL A 679 -6.96 -3.86 -25.55
C VAL A 679 -5.49 -3.72 -25.15
N VAL A 680 -4.68 -3.08 -26.00
CA VAL A 680 -3.22 -2.92 -25.82
C VAL A 680 -2.91 -1.66 -24.99
N GLY A 681 -1.88 -1.70 -24.15
CA GLY A 681 -1.43 -0.55 -23.35
C GLY A 681 -2.25 -0.22 -22.10
N ALA A 682 -3.42 -0.83 -21.92
CA ALA A 682 -4.27 -0.65 -20.75
C ALA A 682 -3.55 -1.05 -19.45
N LYS A 683 -3.66 -0.21 -18.41
CA LYS A 683 -3.02 -0.42 -17.11
C LYS A 683 -3.96 -1.12 -16.16
N VAL A 684 -3.52 -2.24 -15.60
CA VAL A 684 -4.20 -2.97 -14.52
C VAL A 684 -3.42 -2.76 -13.23
N LYS A 685 -4.12 -2.51 -12.13
CA LYS A 685 -3.50 -2.25 -10.81
C LYS A 685 -4.06 -3.16 -9.71
N GLY A 686 -3.19 -3.50 -8.77
CA GLY A 686 -3.50 -4.08 -7.47
C GLY A 686 -3.47 -3.01 -6.39
N THR A 687 -4.63 -2.50 -5.99
CA THR A 687 -4.77 -1.26 -5.22
C THR A 687 -4.11 -1.30 -3.84
N GLN A 688 -4.32 -2.36 -3.07
CA GLN A 688 -3.82 -2.48 -1.69
C GLN A 688 -2.33 -2.85 -1.65
N VAL A 689 -1.83 -3.50 -2.69
CA VAL A 689 -0.44 -3.98 -2.79
C VAL A 689 0.46 -3.06 -3.63
N TYR A 690 -0.11 -2.01 -4.24
CA TYR A 690 0.58 -1.04 -5.09
C TYR A 690 1.36 -1.68 -6.24
N ARG A 691 0.75 -2.64 -6.91
CA ARG A 691 1.29 -3.31 -8.10
C ARG A 691 0.54 -2.86 -9.35
N ARG A 692 1.23 -2.81 -10.50
CA ARG A 692 0.63 -2.47 -11.79
C ARG A 692 1.36 -3.19 -12.92
N ALA A 693 0.64 -3.45 -14.00
CA ALA A 693 1.16 -3.93 -15.27
C ALA A 693 0.34 -3.30 -16.41
N SER A 694 0.96 -3.14 -17.57
CA SER A 694 0.27 -2.74 -18.81
C SER A 694 0.01 -3.96 -19.67
N THR A 695 -1.07 -3.94 -20.45
CA THR A 695 -1.37 -5.00 -21.41
C THR A 695 -0.40 -4.97 -22.58
N ASN A 696 0.05 -6.15 -23.01
CA ASN A 696 0.85 -6.36 -24.21
C ASN A 696 -0.02 -6.41 -25.48
N ASP A 697 0.58 -6.78 -26.62
CA ASP A 697 -0.10 -6.89 -27.92
C ASP A 697 -1.25 -7.91 -27.94
N LYS A 698 -1.27 -8.86 -26.99
CA LYS A 698 -2.35 -9.84 -26.79
C LYS A 698 -3.40 -9.36 -25.80
N GLY A 699 -3.31 -8.11 -25.32
CA GLY A 699 -4.23 -7.56 -24.32
C GLY A 699 -3.98 -8.10 -22.91
N ILE A 700 -2.81 -8.67 -22.61
CA ILE A 700 -2.53 -9.34 -21.33
C ILE A 700 -1.61 -8.48 -20.46
N ALA A 701 -2.07 -8.14 -19.27
CA ALA A 701 -1.32 -7.47 -18.22
C ALA A 701 -0.98 -8.46 -17.11
N PHE A 702 0.32 -8.71 -16.90
CA PHE A 702 0.77 -9.71 -15.93
C PHE A 702 1.35 -9.09 -14.65
N LEU A 703 0.58 -9.16 -13.57
CA LEU A 703 0.96 -8.61 -12.26
C LEU A 703 1.70 -9.68 -11.43
N ARG A 704 3.03 -9.56 -11.42
CA ARG A 704 3.94 -10.48 -10.70
C ARG A 704 4.24 -10.03 -9.27
N GLY A 705 4.51 -10.98 -8.38
CA GLY A 705 5.04 -10.70 -7.04
C GLY A 705 4.01 -10.04 -6.11
N LEU A 706 2.77 -10.52 -6.16
CA LEU A 706 1.71 -10.14 -5.23
C LEU A 706 1.95 -10.79 -3.87
N PRO A 707 2.03 -10.01 -2.76
CA PRO A 707 2.21 -10.57 -1.42
C PRO A 707 1.11 -11.58 -1.09
N ALA A 708 1.49 -12.79 -0.68
CA ALA A 708 0.56 -13.83 -0.33
C ALA A 708 -0.32 -13.46 0.88
N TYR A 709 -1.55 -13.98 0.89
CA TYR A 709 -2.54 -13.81 1.97
C TYR A 709 -2.97 -12.36 2.23
N ARG A 710 -2.60 -11.42 1.35
CA ARG A 710 -3.00 -10.02 1.42
C ARG A 710 -4.02 -9.73 0.34
N THR A 711 -5.30 -9.63 0.73
CA THR A 711 -6.39 -9.32 -0.19
C THR A 711 -6.17 -7.97 -0.88
N THR A 712 -6.35 -7.95 -2.20
CA THR A 712 -6.23 -6.74 -3.03
C THR A 712 -7.27 -6.72 -4.13
N ASP A 713 -7.79 -5.54 -4.42
CA ASP A 713 -8.62 -5.23 -5.58
C ASP A 713 -7.74 -5.20 -6.82
N ILE A 714 -8.16 -5.92 -7.85
CA ILE A 714 -7.60 -5.92 -9.19
C ILE A 714 -8.60 -5.21 -10.10
N GLU A 715 -8.18 -4.05 -10.61
CA GLU A 715 -9.04 -3.18 -11.40
C GLU A 715 -8.26 -2.51 -12.54
N LEU A 716 -9.00 -2.12 -13.57
CA LEU A 716 -8.51 -1.42 -14.75
C LEU A 716 -8.41 0.08 -14.44
N GLU A 717 -7.31 0.72 -14.83
CA GLU A 717 -7.16 2.17 -14.74
C GLU A 717 -7.81 2.82 -15.97
N ILE A 718 -9.05 3.30 -15.83
CA ILE A 718 -9.88 3.79 -16.95
C ILE A 718 -9.14 4.85 -17.78
N GLY A 719 -8.43 5.78 -17.16
CA GLY A 719 -7.65 6.82 -17.87
C GLY A 719 -6.42 6.31 -18.63
N SER A 720 -6.17 5.00 -18.67
CA SER A 720 -5.13 4.38 -19.50
C SER A 720 -5.66 3.76 -20.79
N LEU A 721 -6.98 3.77 -21.00
CA LEU A 721 -7.62 3.30 -22.21
C LEU A 721 -7.44 4.33 -23.33
N GLU A 722 -7.21 3.85 -24.55
CA GLU A 722 -6.99 4.72 -25.72
C GLU A 722 -8.25 5.46 -26.12
N ASP A 723 -9.40 4.78 -26.08
CA ASP A 723 -10.71 5.37 -26.33
C ASP A 723 -11.36 5.82 -25.01
N PRO A 724 -11.77 7.10 -24.87
CA PRO A 724 -12.44 7.61 -23.67
C PRO A 724 -13.83 7.01 -23.44
N TYR A 725 -14.48 6.45 -24.46
CA TYR A 725 -15.78 5.78 -24.36
C TYR A 725 -15.67 4.33 -23.89
N TRP A 726 -14.46 3.78 -23.79
CA TRP A 726 -14.26 2.44 -23.28
C TRP A 726 -14.37 2.41 -21.77
N MET A 727 -15.23 1.51 -21.29
CA MET A 727 -15.32 1.21 -19.86
C MET A 727 -15.37 -0.30 -19.62
N PRO A 728 -14.83 -0.77 -18.49
CA PRO A 728 -14.98 -2.16 -18.12
C PRO A 728 -16.46 -2.42 -17.77
N SER A 729 -17.07 -3.49 -18.31
CA SER A 729 -18.47 -3.82 -18.00
C SER A 729 -18.66 -4.30 -16.55
N ARG A 730 -17.55 -4.54 -15.82
CA ARG A 730 -17.50 -4.86 -14.40
C ARG A 730 -16.33 -4.13 -13.72
N PRO A 731 -16.46 -3.67 -12.47
CA PRO A 731 -15.45 -2.86 -11.78
C PRO A 731 -14.14 -3.60 -11.44
N GLY A 732 -14.06 -4.92 -11.66
CA GLY A 732 -12.94 -5.77 -11.26
C GLY A 732 -13.32 -6.77 -10.17
N ILE A 733 -12.32 -7.35 -9.51
CA ILE A 733 -12.50 -8.31 -8.41
C ILE A 733 -11.46 -8.08 -7.31
N SER A 734 -11.77 -8.49 -6.09
CA SER A 734 -10.70 -8.72 -5.10
C SER A 734 -10.19 -10.14 -5.21
N ILE A 735 -8.88 -10.33 -5.03
CA ILE A 735 -8.27 -11.65 -4.86
C ILE A 735 -7.45 -11.68 -3.58
N THR A 736 -7.28 -12.87 -3.03
CA THR A 736 -6.30 -13.15 -1.98
C THR A 736 -5.21 -14.02 -2.61
N PRO A 737 -4.07 -13.44 -3.04
CA PRO A 737 -3.04 -14.18 -3.74
C PRO A 737 -2.52 -15.33 -2.89
N ARG A 738 -2.43 -16.52 -3.49
CA ARG A 738 -1.75 -17.67 -2.88
C ARG A 738 -0.32 -17.78 -3.40
N PRO A 739 0.66 -18.16 -2.56
CA PRO A 739 2.02 -18.34 -3.02
C PRO A 739 2.08 -19.44 -4.10
N GLY A 740 2.83 -19.21 -5.18
CA GLY A 740 3.02 -20.22 -6.23
C GLY A 740 1.90 -20.29 -7.27
N LEU A 741 0.81 -19.53 -7.10
CA LEU A 741 -0.33 -19.57 -8.02
C LEU A 741 -0.35 -18.35 -8.95
N VAL A 742 -0.54 -18.63 -10.24
CA VAL A 742 -0.93 -17.63 -11.23
C VAL A 742 -2.46 -17.70 -11.43
N GLU A 743 -3.16 -16.71 -10.90
CA GLU A 743 -4.59 -16.53 -11.14
C GLU A 743 -4.84 -15.92 -12.53
N THR A 744 -6.04 -16.12 -13.08
CA THR A 744 -6.45 -15.55 -14.37
C THR A 744 -7.71 -14.73 -14.20
N LEU A 745 -7.75 -13.56 -14.83
CA LEU A 745 -8.92 -12.69 -14.86
C LEU A 745 -9.10 -12.13 -16.26
N ASP A 746 -10.34 -12.14 -16.73
CA ASP A 746 -10.73 -11.49 -17.97
C ASP A 746 -11.56 -10.25 -17.61
N ILE A 747 -11.17 -9.10 -18.16
CA ILE A 747 -11.85 -7.82 -17.99
C ILE A 747 -12.41 -7.43 -19.36
N PRO A 748 -13.71 -7.67 -19.60
CA PRO A 748 -14.40 -7.16 -20.79
C PRO A 748 -14.50 -5.64 -20.74
N VAL A 749 -14.09 -5.00 -21.83
CA VAL A 749 -14.26 -3.57 -22.08
C VAL A 749 -15.34 -3.41 -23.14
N VAL A 750 -16.26 -2.50 -22.89
CA VAL A 750 -17.37 -2.20 -23.80
C VAL A 750 -17.33 -0.72 -24.13
N THR A 751 -17.77 -0.37 -25.34
CA THR A 751 -17.98 1.03 -25.70
C THR A 751 -19.27 1.51 -25.06
N THR A 752 -19.19 2.62 -24.35
CA THR A 752 -20.34 3.24 -23.67
C THR A 752 -21.07 4.16 -24.62
N GLY A 753 -22.34 4.44 -24.30
CA GLY A 753 -23.14 5.43 -25.01
C GLY A 753 -23.43 6.66 -24.16
N GLU A 754 -24.06 7.63 -24.80
CA GLU A 754 -24.54 8.86 -24.19
C GLU A 754 -26.06 8.97 -24.36
N ILE A 755 -26.74 9.49 -23.35
CA ILE A 755 -28.18 9.80 -23.42
C ILE A 755 -28.35 11.28 -23.18
N GLU A 756 -28.89 11.98 -24.17
CA GLU A 756 -29.17 13.41 -24.09
C GLU A 756 -30.63 13.75 -24.43
N GLY A 757 -31.10 14.82 -23.81
CA GLY A 757 -32.45 15.33 -24.02
C GLY A 757 -32.68 16.66 -23.31
N MET A 758 -33.89 17.16 -23.44
CA MET A 758 -34.34 18.41 -22.84
C MET A 758 -35.48 18.14 -21.85
N VAL A 759 -35.47 18.82 -20.72
CA VAL A 759 -36.60 18.87 -19.79
C VAL A 759 -37.34 20.19 -20.00
N TYR A 760 -38.63 20.10 -20.28
CA TYR A 760 -39.55 21.22 -20.44
C TYR A 760 -40.59 21.22 -19.33
N LEU A 761 -41.16 22.39 -19.07
CA LEU A 761 -42.30 22.63 -18.20
C LEU A 761 -43.40 23.29 -19.06
N GLU A 762 -44.55 22.63 -19.20
CA GLU A 762 -45.72 23.22 -19.83
C GLU A 762 -46.25 24.34 -18.93
N ASP A 763 -46.37 25.55 -19.47
CA ASP A 763 -47.28 26.55 -18.94
C ASP A 763 -48.71 26.13 -19.32
N GLY A 764 -49.68 26.30 -18.43
CA GLY A 764 -51.07 25.84 -18.62
C GLY A 764 -51.83 26.46 -19.80
N HIS A 765 -51.15 27.14 -20.72
CA HIS A 765 -51.66 27.69 -21.98
C HIS A 765 -51.04 27.04 -23.23
N GLY A 766 -50.27 25.96 -23.08
CA GLY A 766 -49.70 25.19 -24.19
C GLY A 766 -48.33 25.67 -24.66
N GLY A 767 -47.66 26.54 -23.91
CA GLY A 767 -46.26 26.91 -24.14
C GLY A 767 -45.31 26.04 -23.33
N GLU A 768 -44.25 25.53 -23.94
CA GLU A 768 -43.18 24.82 -23.24
C GLU A 768 -42.05 25.78 -22.88
N LYS A 769 -41.61 25.76 -21.62
CA LYS A 769 -40.41 26.46 -21.15
C LYS A 769 -39.39 25.46 -20.64
N PRO A 770 -38.10 25.63 -20.89
CA PRO A 770 -37.13 24.70 -20.34
C PRO A 770 -37.14 24.68 -18.81
N ALA A 771 -37.08 23.48 -18.25
CA ALA A 771 -37.06 23.24 -16.82
C ALA A 771 -35.60 23.14 -16.36
N ALA A 772 -35.10 24.22 -15.76
CA ALA A 772 -33.76 24.26 -15.21
C ALA A 772 -33.65 23.44 -13.91
N TYR A 773 -32.50 22.80 -13.69
CA TYR A 773 -32.15 22.14 -12.42
C TYR A 773 -33.16 21.06 -12.02
N ALA A 774 -33.70 20.34 -13.00
CA ALA A 774 -34.60 19.22 -12.78
C ALA A 774 -33.74 17.96 -12.53
N PRO A 775 -33.82 17.33 -11.35
CA PRO A 775 -33.06 16.12 -11.07
C PRO A 775 -33.61 14.93 -11.86
N LEU A 776 -32.71 14.18 -12.51
CA LEU A 776 -32.99 12.98 -13.28
C LEU A 776 -32.28 11.77 -12.69
N VAL A 777 -32.85 10.59 -12.91
CA VAL A 777 -32.30 9.30 -12.50
C VAL A 777 -32.27 8.37 -13.70
N LEU A 778 -31.13 7.71 -13.89
CA LEU A 778 -30.98 6.63 -14.86
C LEU A 778 -31.11 5.30 -14.12
N LEU A 779 -32.04 4.47 -14.58
CA LEU A 779 -32.38 3.17 -13.97
C LEU A 779 -32.00 2.03 -14.93
N ASP A 780 -31.47 0.94 -14.40
CA ASP A 780 -31.29 -0.32 -15.14
C ASP A 780 -32.60 -1.10 -15.31
N GLU A 781 -32.57 -2.24 -16.02
CA GLU A 781 -33.72 -3.15 -16.19
C GLU A 781 -34.31 -3.66 -14.86
N GLN A 782 -33.54 -3.65 -13.77
CA GLN A 782 -33.99 -4.06 -12.44
C GLN A 782 -34.55 -2.89 -11.61
N GLY A 783 -34.58 -1.68 -12.16
CA GLY A 783 -35.05 -0.47 -11.48
C GLY A 783 -34.07 0.08 -10.45
N LYS A 784 -32.81 -0.34 -10.47
CA LYS A 784 -31.75 0.20 -9.61
C LYS A 784 -31.16 1.44 -10.29
N VAL A 785 -30.90 2.47 -9.49
CA VAL A 785 -30.26 3.71 -9.96
C VAL A 785 -28.81 3.42 -10.33
N VAL A 786 -28.47 3.60 -11.61
CA VAL A 786 -27.11 3.49 -12.14
C VAL A 786 -26.40 4.84 -12.16
N GLN A 787 -27.12 5.93 -12.42
CA GLN A 787 -26.58 7.29 -12.45
C GLN A 787 -27.65 8.31 -12.04
N ARG A 788 -27.21 9.47 -11.53
CA ARG A 788 -28.06 10.63 -11.25
C ARG A 788 -27.51 11.81 -12.01
N GLY A 789 -28.42 12.61 -12.55
CA GLY A 789 -28.11 13.80 -13.32
C GLY A 789 -29.05 14.93 -12.95
N GLU A 790 -28.81 16.09 -13.51
CA GLU A 790 -29.63 17.27 -13.32
C GLU A 790 -29.63 18.05 -14.64
N SER A 791 -30.76 18.64 -15.03
CA SER A 791 -30.80 19.49 -16.21
C SER A 791 -30.09 20.83 -15.96
N GLU A 792 -29.44 21.35 -16.98
CA GLU A 792 -28.80 22.67 -16.98
C GLU A 792 -29.82 23.81 -17.02
N TYR A 793 -29.35 25.05 -17.05
CA TYR A 793 -30.20 26.25 -16.99
C TYR A 793 -31.18 26.37 -18.18
N ASP A 794 -30.86 25.74 -19.31
CA ASP A 794 -31.66 25.72 -20.53
C ASP A 794 -32.47 24.43 -20.68
N GLY A 795 -32.53 23.60 -19.63
CA GLY A 795 -33.27 22.34 -19.61
C GLY A 795 -32.52 21.16 -20.23
N PHE A 796 -31.32 21.33 -20.79
CA PHE A 796 -30.53 20.23 -21.33
C PHE A 796 -30.05 19.28 -20.24
N TYR A 797 -30.06 17.97 -20.49
CA TYR A 797 -29.43 16.99 -19.61
C TYR A 797 -28.59 15.98 -20.42
N LEU A 798 -27.53 15.48 -19.78
CA LEU A 798 -26.61 14.50 -20.37
C LEU A 798 -26.23 13.42 -19.35
N PHE A 799 -26.43 12.17 -19.75
CA PHE A 799 -25.82 11.01 -19.09
C PHE A 799 -24.69 10.48 -19.97
N MET A 800 -23.44 10.63 -19.51
CA MET A 800 -22.25 10.08 -20.16
C MET A 800 -21.88 8.72 -19.59
N ASN A 801 -21.09 7.94 -20.33
CA ASN A 801 -20.54 6.65 -19.90
C ASN A 801 -21.62 5.62 -19.54
N VAL A 802 -22.70 5.58 -20.31
CA VAL A 802 -23.80 4.64 -20.09
C VAL A 802 -23.41 3.28 -20.66
N LEU A 803 -23.35 2.26 -19.82
CA LEU A 803 -23.04 0.90 -20.25
C LEU A 803 -24.14 0.35 -21.21
N PRO A 804 -23.77 -0.48 -22.19
CA PRO A 804 -24.73 -1.12 -23.10
C PRO A 804 -25.81 -1.92 -22.35
N GLY A 805 -27.04 -1.86 -22.86
CA GLY A 805 -28.20 -2.47 -22.25
C GLY A 805 -29.45 -1.59 -22.31
N LYS A 806 -30.57 -2.10 -21.79
CA LYS A 806 -31.79 -1.31 -21.65
C LYS A 806 -31.75 -0.52 -20.35
N VAL A 807 -32.00 0.77 -20.48
CA VAL A 807 -32.04 1.70 -19.35
C VAL A 807 -33.24 2.62 -19.51
N ARG A 808 -33.64 3.21 -18.40
CA ARG A 808 -34.81 4.07 -18.33
C ARG A 808 -34.45 5.35 -17.61
N VAL A 809 -34.67 6.48 -18.27
CA VAL A 809 -34.50 7.80 -17.67
C VAL A 809 -35.83 8.23 -17.05
N GLU A 810 -35.79 8.68 -15.80
CA GLU A 810 -36.93 9.25 -15.08
C GLU A 810 -36.55 10.58 -14.43
N ILE A 811 -37.53 11.47 -14.26
CA ILE A 811 -37.40 12.60 -13.35
C ILE A 811 -37.51 12.09 -11.90
N ASP A 812 -36.68 12.61 -10.99
CA ASP A 812 -36.68 12.17 -9.60
C ASP A 812 -38.07 12.36 -8.97
N LYS A 813 -38.59 11.28 -8.36
CA LYS A 813 -39.97 11.25 -7.84
C LYS A 813 -40.22 12.30 -6.75
N GLN A 814 -39.22 12.59 -5.93
CA GLN A 814 -39.34 13.60 -4.88
C GLN A 814 -39.56 14.99 -5.48
N TYR A 815 -38.86 15.30 -6.58
CA TYR A 815 -39.01 16.57 -7.28
C TYR A 815 -40.42 16.75 -7.86
N ILE A 816 -40.99 15.69 -8.44
CA ILE A 816 -42.36 15.69 -8.97
C ILE A 816 -43.37 15.96 -7.86
N GLU A 817 -43.24 15.29 -6.71
CA GLU A 817 -44.12 15.46 -5.55
C GLU A 817 -44.03 16.88 -4.97
N ASP A 818 -42.81 17.36 -4.73
CA ASP A 818 -42.55 18.67 -4.12
C ASP A 818 -43.05 19.82 -5.01
N LYS A 819 -42.91 19.68 -6.33
CA LYS A 819 -43.34 20.68 -7.32
C LYS A 819 -44.77 20.50 -7.80
N LYS A 820 -45.50 19.50 -7.31
CA LYS A 820 -46.87 19.16 -7.73
C LYS A 820 -46.99 19.05 -9.26
N LEU A 821 -46.12 18.25 -9.87
CA LEU A 821 -46.11 17.99 -11.31
C LEU A 821 -46.79 16.63 -11.61
N TYR A 822 -47.37 16.44 -12.80
CA TYR A 822 -47.92 15.15 -13.26
C TYR A 822 -47.02 14.53 -14.33
N PRO A 823 -46.87 13.18 -14.37
CA PRO A 823 -45.81 12.53 -15.12
C PRO A 823 -45.92 12.75 -16.62
N LEU A 824 -44.74 12.84 -17.23
CA LEU A 824 -44.51 12.42 -18.59
C LEU A 824 -43.62 11.19 -18.58
N ALA A 825 -43.91 10.31 -19.53
CA ALA A 825 -43.49 8.91 -19.54
C ALA A 825 -41.99 8.74 -19.32
N ALA A 826 -41.63 7.71 -18.56
CA ALA A 826 -40.24 7.29 -18.46
C ALA A 826 -39.70 6.98 -19.87
N VAL A 827 -38.54 7.52 -20.20
CA VAL A 827 -37.95 7.30 -21.53
C VAL A 827 -37.10 6.04 -21.46
N GLU A 828 -37.60 4.98 -22.07
CA GLU A 828 -36.88 3.72 -22.21
C GLU A 828 -35.97 3.79 -23.45
N VAL A 829 -34.69 3.54 -23.22
CA VAL A 829 -33.66 3.55 -24.27
C VAL A 829 -32.81 2.30 -24.19
N THR A 830 -32.26 1.88 -25.33
CA THR A 830 -31.35 0.75 -25.43
C THR A 830 -30.03 1.23 -26.04
N ILE A 831 -28.94 1.12 -25.28
CA ILE A 831 -27.59 1.42 -25.74
C ILE A 831 -26.99 0.15 -26.34
N LYS A 832 -26.53 0.20 -27.60
CA LYS A 832 -26.01 -0.99 -28.31
C LYS A 832 -24.54 -1.27 -28.07
N GLY A 833 -23.77 -0.27 -27.65
CA GLY A 833 -22.35 -0.42 -27.33
C GLY A 833 -21.39 -0.17 -28.50
N ASP A 834 -21.76 0.73 -29.39
CA ASP A 834 -21.00 1.22 -30.55
C ASP A 834 -20.67 2.73 -30.44
N GLY A 835 -20.82 3.32 -29.25
CA GLY A 835 -20.68 4.77 -29.06
C GLY A 835 -21.98 5.54 -29.36
N ASP A 836 -23.13 4.87 -29.38
CA ASP A 836 -24.45 5.47 -29.57
C ASP A 836 -24.64 6.76 -28.72
N VAL A 837 -24.97 7.85 -29.41
CA VAL A 837 -25.50 9.08 -28.78
C VAL A 837 -27.00 9.12 -29.02
N LEU A 838 -27.78 8.77 -28.00
CA LEU A 838 -29.24 8.77 -28.09
C LEU A 838 -29.77 10.17 -27.80
N ARG A 839 -30.26 10.82 -28.86
CA ARG A 839 -30.78 12.20 -28.84
C ARG A 839 -32.29 12.26 -28.73
N GLY A 840 -32.79 13.39 -28.23
CA GLY A 840 -34.21 13.71 -28.26
C GLY A 840 -35.05 12.99 -27.21
N ASN A 841 -34.40 12.51 -26.13
CA ASN A 841 -35.05 11.86 -25.00
C ASN A 841 -35.68 12.90 -24.08
N ASN A 842 -36.62 13.67 -24.61
CA ASN A 842 -37.14 14.85 -23.92
C ASN A 842 -38.22 14.47 -22.91
N PHE A 843 -38.22 15.20 -21.80
CA PHE A 843 -39.33 15.22 -20.85
C PHE A 843 -40.04 16.54 -21.00
N SER A 844 -41.36 16.55 -21.11
CA SER A 844 -42.11 17.75 -20.71
C SER A 844 -42.63 17.50 -19.29
N LEU A 845 -43.05 18.52 -18.56
CA LEU A 845 -43.59 18.38 -17.21
C LEU A 845 -44.77 19.32 -17.11
N ALA A 846 -45.92 18.83 -16.68
CA ALA A 846 -47.10 19.66 -16.53
C ALA A 846 -47.37 19.94 -15.06
N ALA A 847 -47.60 21.20 -14.71
CA ALA A 847 -48.11 21.56 -13.39
C ALA A 847 -49.50 20.95 -13.17
N LEU A 848 -49.73 20.37 -11.98
CA LEU A 848 -51.05 19.93 -11.58
C LEU A 848 -52.00 21.14 -11.53
N SER A 849 -53.07 21.08 -12.32
CA SER A 849 -54.12 22.10 -12.28
C SER A 849 -55.10 21.76 -11.15
N PHE A 850 -55.24 22.69 -10.20
CA PHE A 850 -56.17 22.59 -9.09
C PHE A 850 -57.31 23.58 -9.29
N GLN A 851 -58.55 23.16 -9.07
CA GLN A 851 -59.70 24.06 -9.03
C GLN A 851 -60.29 24.18 -7.62
N PRO A 852 -60.74 25.39 -7.23
CA PRO A 852 -61.45 25.57 -5.98
C PRO A 852 -62.78 24.81 -6.01
N ALA A 853 -62.95 23.92 -5.03
CA ALA A 853 -64.18 23.19 -4.78
C ALA A 853 -64.73 23.56 -3.40
N PHE A 854 -66.05 23.72 -3.34
CA PHE A 854 -66.78 24.05 -2.13
C PHE A 854 -67.51 22.80 -1.63
N LEU A 855 -67.10 22.31 -0.47
CA LEU A 855 -67.66 21.12 0.16
C LEU A 855 -68.73 21.52 1.17
N VAL A 856 -69.90 20.88 1.08
CA VAL A 856 -70.99 21.04 2.07
C VAL A 856 -70.75 20.03 3.19
N SER A 857 -70.14 20.51 4.28
CA SER A 857 -69.71 19.70 5.43
C SER A 857 -70.77 19.70 6.53
N LEU A 858 -71.16 18.50 6.98
CA LEU A 858 -72.06 18.29 8.12
C LEU A 858 -71.32 18.22 9.46
N GLY A 859 -70.01 18.00 9.44
CA GLY A 859 -69.20 17.95 10.65
C GLY A 859 -67.87 17.23 10.44
N GLU A 860 -66.96 17.41 11.40
CA GLU A 860 -65.68 16.71 11.47
C GLU A 860 -65.65 15.86 12.75
N PHE A 861 -65.13 14.64 12.64
CA PHE A 861 -65.19 13.62 13.69
C PHE A 861 -63.80 13.01 13.90
N SER A 862 -63.44 12.74 15.15
CA SER A 862 -62.18 12.09 15.49
C SER A 862 -62.16 10.58 15.26
N SER A 863 -63.32 9.95 14.99
CA SER A 863 -63.40 8.52 14.68
C SER A 863 -64.53 8.22 13.68
N GLU A 864 -64.34 7.16 12.89
CA GLU A 864 -65.31 6.69 11.90
C GLU A 864 -66.62 6.26 12.56
N THR A 865 -66.53 5.66 13.75
CA THR A 865 -67.67 5.17 14.53
C THR A 865 -68.59 6.33 14.93
N THR A 866 -68.02 7.43 15.42
CA THR A 866 -68.79 8.63 15.81
C THR A 866 -69.43 9.29 14.60
N MET A 867 -68.70 9.37 13.47
CA MET A 867 -69.22 9.91 12.22
C MET A 867 -70.40 9.09 11.69
N LYS A 868 -70.27 7.75 11.64
CA LYS A 868 -71.33 6.84 11.18
C LYS A 868 -72.55 6.90 12.10
N ALA A 869 -72.35 6.97 13.41
CA ALA A 869 -73.45 7.13 14.36
C ALA A 869 -74.19 8.46 14.14
N TYR A 870 -73.45 9.56 13.96
CA TYR A 870 -74.02 10.88 13.65
C TYR A 870 -74.81 10.86 12.34
N TRP A 871 -74.24 10.29 11.27
CA TRP A 871 -74.91 10.12 9.98
C TRP A 871 -76.19 9.29 10.11
N HIS A 872 -76.16 8.19 10.85
CA HIS A 872 -77.31 7.31 11.00
C HIS A 872 -78.47 7.99 11.74
N LEU A 873 -78.18 8.78 12.78
CA LEU A 873 -79.17 9.57 13.51
C LEU A 873 -79.77 10.69 12.64
N LEU A 874 -78.92 11.37 11.86
CA LEU A 874 -79.35 12.41 10.92
C LEU A 874 -80.21 11.87 9.80
N TYR A 875 -79.76 10.79 9.15
CA TYR A 875 -80.48 10.17 8.05
C TYR A 875 -81.84 9.63 8.51
N ARG A 876 -81.93 9.05 9.72
CA ARG A 876 -83.20 8.54 10.26
C ARG A 876 -84.24 9.65 10.49
N SER A 877 -83.80 10.86 10.85
CA SER A 877 -84.69 11.99 11.14
C SER A 877 -85.00 12.85 9.92
N HIS A 878 -84.13 12.86 8.90
CA HIS A 878 -84.19 13.79 7.77
C HIS A 878 -83.92 13.12 6.39
N ALA A 879 -84.26 11.84 6.24
CA ALA A 879 -84.00 11.04 5.03
C ALA A 879 -84.49 11.71 3.72
N ASN A 880 -85.60 12.46 3.78
CA ASN A 880 -86.22 13.05 2.60
C ASN A 880 -85.46 14.28 2.04
N ILE A 881 -84.51 14.85 2.80
CA ILE A 881 -83.78 16.07 2.43
C ILE A 881 -82.25 15.89 2.42
N LEU A 882 -81.75 14.73 2.82
CA LEU A 882 -80.32 14.40 2.83
C LEU A 882 -79.95 13.49 1.64
N PRO A 883 -79.12 13.95 0.68
CA PRO A 883 -78.58 13.09 -0.37
C PRO A 883 -77.56 12.07 0.19
N GLN A 884 -76.96 11.24 -0.66
CA GLN A 884 -75.86 10.37 -0.23
C GLN A 884 -74.69 11.21 0.33
N ALA A 885 -74.23 10.88 1.53
CA ALA A 885 -73.02 11.46 2.11
C ALA A 885 -71.78 10.67 1.72
N SER A 886 -70.69 11.39 1.52
CA SER A 886 -69.33 10.83 1.48
C SER A 886 -68.55 11.35 2.69
N TYR A 887 -67.35 10.82 2.91
CA TYR A 887 -66.43 11.37 3.89
C TYR A 887 -65.02 11.51 3.33
N SER A 888 -64.29 12.49 3.82
CA SER A 888 -62.89 12.76 3.47
C SER A 888 -62.05 12.88 4.74
N LYS A 889 -60.77 12.52 4.66
CA LYS A 889 -59.81 12.72 5.75
C LYS A 889 -59.28 14.15 5.71
N VAL A 890 -59.15 14.78 6.88
CA VAL A 890 -58.66 16.16 7.02
C VAL A 890 -57.70 16.22 8.21
N ALA A 891 -56.50 16.73 7.99
CA ALA A 891 -55.52 16.92 9.06
C ALA A 891 -55.83 18.20 9.86
N ARG A 892 -55.84 18.12 11.19
CA ARG A 892 -56.04 19.26 12.09
C ARG A 892 -55.16 19.10 13.33
N GLU A 893 -54.35 20.10 13.64
CA GLU A 893 -53.50 20.15 14.85
C GLU A 893 -52.66 18.86 15.11
N GLY A 894 -52.18 18.21 14.03
CA GLY A 894 -51.36 17.01 14.12
C GLY A 894 -52.14 15.68 14.27
N SER A 895 -53.48 15.68 14.25
CA SER A 895 -54.32 14.49 14.19
C SER A 895 -55.20 14.43 12.93
N GLU A 896 -55.43 13.22 12.39
CA GLU A 896 -56.37 13.00 11.29
C GLU A 896 -57.81 12.99 11.81
N HIS A 897 -58.68 13.83 11.25
CA HIS A 897 -60.12 13.84 11.47
C HIS A 897 -60.87 13.41 10.20
N LEU A 898 -62.09 12.88 10.35
CA LEU A 898 -62.98 12.50 9.25
C LEU A 898 -64.06 13.56 9.08
N ARG A 899 -64.14 14.17 7.90
CA ARG A 899 -65.17 15.14 7.54
C ARG A 899 -66.30 14.45 6.80
N LEU A 900 -67.52 14.56 7.32
CA LEU A 900 -68.73 14.07 6.66
C LEU A 900 -69.30 15.17 5.75
N GLN A 901 -69.52 14.85 4.47
CA GLN A 901 -69.90 15.83 3.45
C GLN A 901 -71.01 15.31 2.53
N LEU A 902 -71.90 16.20 2.10
CA LEU A 902 -73.08 15.85 1.27
C LEU A 902 -72.88 16.08 -0.23
N GLY A 903 -71.80 16.76 -0.63
CA GLY A 903 -71.54 17.08 -2.02
C GLY A 903 -70.36 18.04 -2.20
N THR A 904 -69.83 18.02 -3.41
CA THR A 904 -68.70 18.85 -3.86
C THR A 904 -69.16 19.74 -5.00
N TYR A 905 -69.02 21.06 -4.84
CA TYR A 905 -69.42 22.05 -5.85
C TYR A 905 -68.20 22.76 -6.40
N TYR A 906 -67.85 22.50 -7.66
CA TYR A 906 -66.74 23.17 -8.34
C TYR A 906 -67.14 24.58 -8.74
N LEU A 907 -66.32 25.58 -8.40
CA LEU A 907 -66.48 27.00 -8.79
C LEU A 907 -67.85 27.67 -8.46
N ASN A 908 -68.75 26.99 -7.74
CA ASN A 908 -70.10 27.48 -7.45
C ASN A 908 -70.39 27.49 -5.94
N ARG A 909 -69.77 28.46 -5.24
CA ARG A 909 -69.96 28.65 -3.79
C ARG A 909 -71.41 28.95 -3.42
N ALA A 910 -72.14 29.68 -4.27
CA ALA A 910 -73.52 30.07 -3.99
C ALA A 910 -74.46 28.86 -3.88
N GLN A 911 -74.26 27.85 -4.73
CA GLN A 911 -75.04 26.62 -4.70
C GLN A 911 -74.72 25.77 -3.46
N ALA A 912 -73.43 25.63 -3.10
CA ALA A 912 -73.01 24.98 -1.86
C ALA A 912 -73.60 25.69 -0.63
N GLN A 913 -73.56 27.02 -0.61
CA GLN A 913 -74.09 27.83 0.48
C GLN A 913 -75.61 27.68 0.59
N SER A 914 -76.33 27.72 -0.53
CA SER A 914 -77.78 27.51 -0.57
C SER A 914 -78.21 26.14 -0.06
N GLN A 915 -77.46 25.07 -0.39
CA GLN A 915 -77.73 23.75 0.17
C GLN A 915 -77.52 23.75 1.69
N CYS A 916 -76.46 24.39 2.16
CA CYS A 916 -76.12 24.45 3.57
C CYS A 916 -77.14 25.27 4.38
N THR A 917 -77.63 26.40 3.83
CA THR A 917 -78.69 27.22 4.44
C THR A 917 -80.00 26.45 4.57
N ARG A 918 -80.41 25.69 3.55
CA ARG A 918 -81.61 24.83 3.62
C ARG A 918 -81.50 23.76 4.71
N LEU A 919 -80.31 23.23 4.95
CA LEU A 919 -80.07 22.26 6.02
C LEU A 919 -80.11 22.93 7.40
N GLN A 920 -79.54 24.12 7.53
CA GLN A 920 -79.56 24.90 8.76
C GLN A 920 -80.99 25.34 9.16
N GLU A 921 -81.85 25.68 8.20
CA GLU A 921 -83.28 25.98 8.44
C GLU A 921 -84.05 24.79 9.02
N GLN A 922 -83.57 23.57 8.80
CA GLN A 922 -84.11 22.32 9.35
C GLN A 922 -83.40 21.90 10.66
N GLY A 923 -82.58 22.78 11.23
CA GLY A 923 -81.84 22.53 12.47
C GLY A 923 -80.59 21.66 12.32
N ILE A 924 -80.12 21.39 11.10
CA ILE A 924 -78.92 20.58 10.83
C ILE A 924 -77.69 21.49 10.76
N ASN A 925 -76.67 21.17 11.55
CA ASN A 925 -75.42 21.93 11.51
C ASN A 925 -74.69 21.66 10.20
N CYS A 926 -74.39 22.72 9.45
CA CYS A 926 -73.74 22.62 8.16
C CYS A 926 -72.77 23.79 7.98
N ARG A 927 -71.62 23.55 7.32
CA ARG A 927 -70.67 24.59 6.90
C ARG A 927 -70.17 24.32 5.49
N VAL A 928 -70.00 25.39 4.71
CA VAL A 928 -69.28 25.31 3.43
C VAL A 928 -67.79 25.46 3.72
N THR A 929 -67.01 24.47 3.33
CA THR A 929 -65.54 24.46 3.43
C THR A 929 -64.93 24.55 2.04
N THR A 930 -63.84 25.30 1.90
CA THR A 930 -63.12 25.41 0.63
C THR A 930 -62.01 24.38 0.61
N THR A 931 -61.88 23.63 -0.47
CA THR A 931 -60.75 22.74 -0.73
C THR A 931 -60.29 22.94 -2.16
N GLU A 932 -59.04 22.58 -2.45
CA GLU A 932 -58.56 22.43 -3.82
C GLU A 932 -58.69 20.97 -4.20
N LEU A 933 -59.32 20.69 -5.35
CA LEU A 933 -59.37 19.36 -5.93
C LEU A 933 -58.62 19.35 -7.25
N LEU A 934 -57.93 18.24 -7.49
CA LEU A 934 -57.22 17.97 -8.74
C LEU A 934 -58.24 18.00 -9.89
N LEU A 935 -57.96 18.76 -10.95
CA LEU A 935 -58.69 18.60 -12.21
C LEU A 935 -58.23 17.28 -12.83
N GLU A 936 -59.09 16.26 -12.86
CA GLU A 936 -58.89 15.16 -13.81
C GLU A 936 -59.02 15.76 -15.21
N LYS A 937 -57.94 15.73 -16.00
CA LYS A 937 -58.05 15.96 -17.45
C LYS A 937 -59.05 14.93 -17.96
N SER A 938 -60.20 15.38 -18.47
CA SER A 938 -61.01 14.56 -19.36
C SER A 938 -60.09 14.17 -20.52
N SER A 939 -59.91 12.87 -20.73
CA SER A 939 -59.18 12.27 -21.84
C SER A 939 -59.41 12.97 -23.17
#